data_AF-A0A3Q2WZV6-F1
#
_entry.id   AF-A0A3Q2WZV6-F1
#
_cell.length_a   1.000
_cell.length_b   1.000
_cell.length_c   1.000
_cell.angle_alpha   90.00
_cell.angle_beta   90.00
_cell.angle_gamma   90.00
#
_symmetry.space_group_name_H-M   'P 1'
#
loop_
_entity.id
_entity.type
_entity.pdbx_description
1 polymer ?
#
loop_
_entity_poly.entity_id
_entity_poly.type
_entity_poly.pdbx_seq_one_letter_code
_entity_poly.pdbx_strand_id
1 'polypeptide(L)'
;MALTEVYWDHHIPLPKLAPVQAKVTVALVALLCFINSYDGDFVFDDSEAIVNNKDLRPATPLNNIWSNDFWGTNLSSNSSHKSYRPLTVLTFRLNYLVAGGLHPVGFHVLNIILHAVISALMIDVFAVLIGGLAYDEKGRILNHAPKTSLLAAIFFAAHPVHTESVAGIVGRADLLCALFFQLSFLTYCKAFNKGRYLTRVLLFSLLLCAAAMLCKEQGITVLVSELVRMGLLTRLGLMGLGGLLMLYARWRIMGTGPPAFTEVDNPASFAENIILRIVNYNYYYSLNAWLLLCPWWLCFDWSMGCVPLIKSATDWRIVWLLLLWCILVGLISQALCSQDSQRRRTLTLGLVLLVVPFLPASNIFFRVGFVIAERVLYLSSAGYCLLLAYSLGHCCYHNKKLLCVMVLALLCVYVVRCALRSHQWRSEQSLFTSALSVCPLNAKFVPVNYFSAHLKMNSSHRHVLMLHPTYVHAMNNLGNILKEKNELVEAEQLLSKAVSIQPDFAAAWMNLGIVQNSLQKFEEAEKSYWNAIRFRRKYPDCYYNLGRLYADQNRHLDALNAWRNATVLKPDHSLAWNNMVILLDNTGNLGQAELIGREALRVLPNDHTIMFSLANVLGKLQKYEESEGFFLHALRINPNAASCHGNLAVLYHRWGKLELAKKHYELSLKLDPEAPGTRDNYNMLRRKLDQLKRSTP
;
A
#
# COMPACT_ATOMS: atom_id res chain seq x y z
N MET A 1 6.04 -25.15 47.97
CA MET A 1 4.95 -24.14 47.97
C MET A 1 3.84 -24.72 47.11
N ALA A 2 2.70 -25.09 47.71
CA ALA A 2 1.69 -25.94 47.09
C ALA A 2 1.21 -25.39 45.73
N LEU A 3 1.19 -26.26 44.72
CA LEU A 3 0.69 -26.05 43.37
C LEU A 3 -0.81 -25.71 43.42
N THR A 4 -1.16 -24.44 43.41
CA THR A 4 -2.53 -24.03 43.12
C THR A 4 -2.70 -24.04 41.60
N GLU A 5 -3.48 -25.00 41.10
CA GLU A 5 -4.10 -24.86 39.78
C GLU A 5 -4.75 -23.47 39.69
N VAL A 6 -4.67 -22.84 38.52
CA VAL A 6 -5.35 -21.58 38.23
C VAL A 6 -6.82 -21.76 38.59
N TYR A 7 -7.27 -21.16 39.71
CA TYR A 7 -8.53 -21.51 40.40
C TYR A 7 -9.76 -21.48 39.48
N TRP A 8 -9.73 -20.67 38.42
CA TRP A 8 -10.82 -20.51 37.45
C TRP A 8 -10.69 -21.33 36.16
N ASP A 9 -9.57 -21.98 35.87
CA ASP A 9 -9.38 -22.72 34.61
C ASP A 9 -10.38 -23.88 34.49
N HIS A 10 -10.79 -24.46 35.63
CA HIS A 10 -11.80 -25.53 35.72
C HIS A 10 -13.21 -25.10 35.34
N HIS A 11 -13.51 -23.79 35.38
CA HIS A 11 -14.83 -23.27 35.01
C HIS A 11 -15.01 -23.14 33.51
N ILE A 12 -13.93 -23.17 32.72
CA ILE A 12 -14.00 -23.03 31.27
C ILE A 12 -14.51 -24.34 30.65
N PRO A 13 -15.59 -24.27 29.82
CA PRO A 13 -16.25 -25.44 29.25
C PRO A 13 -15.51 -25.97 28.00
N LEU A 14 -14.18 -26.02 28.05
CA LEU A 14 -13.34 -26.62 27.00
C LEU A 14 -12.74 -27.95 27.48
N PRO A 15 -12.51 -28.91 26.57
CA PRO A 15 -11.75 -30.11 26.88
C PRO A 15 -10.29 -29.77 27.19
N LYS A 16 -9.65 -30.57 28.05
CA LYS A 16 -8.20 -30.46 28.28
C LYS A 16 -7.50 -31.12 27.09
N LEU A 17 -6.83 -30.33 26.25
CA LEU A 17 -6.11 -30.81 25.07
C LEU A 17 -4.62 -30.97 25.35
N ALA A 18 -3.98 -31.92 24.67
CA ALA A 18 -2.52 -31.97 24.64
C ALA A 18 -1.98 -30.73 23.90
N PRO A 19 -0.77 -30.23 24.24
CA PRO A 19 -0.24 -28.99 23.64
C PRO A 19 -0.20 -28.96 22.13
N VAL A 20 0.18 -30.07 21.49
CA VAL A 20 0.20 -30.15 20.02
C VAL A 20 -1.22 -30.08 19.47
N GLN A 21 -2.17 -30.80 20.06
CA GLN A 21 -3.58 -30.77 19.67
C GLN A 21 -4.18 -29.37 19.85
N ALA A 22 -3.86 -28.67 20.95
CA ALA A 22 -4.29 -27.30 21.18
C ALA A 22 -3.77 -26.35 20.09
N LYS A 23 -2.48 -26.42 19.74
CA LYS A 23 -1.87 -25.59 18.70
C LYS A 23 -2.46 -25.86 17.32
N VAL A 24 -2.65 -27.13 16.97
CA VAL A 24 -3.29 -27.53 15.70
C VAL A 24 -4.73 -27.02 15.66
N THR A 25 -5.48 -27.16 16.76
CA THR A 25 -6.88 -26.66 16.82
C THR A 25 -6.94 -25.15 16.56
N VAL A 26 -6.10 -24.36 17.23
CA VAL A 26 -6.06 -22.91 17.03
C VAL A 26 -5.62 -22.53 15.61
N ALA A 27 -4.61 -23.21 15.06
CA ALA A 27 -4.17 -22.99 13.69
C ALA A 27 -5.27 -23.31 12.66
N LEU A 28 -6.05 -24.37 12.87
CA LEU A 28 -7.18 -24.73 12.01
C LEU A 28 -8.32 -23.72 12.10
N VAL A 29 -8.61 -23.18 13.30
CA VAL A 29 -9.59 -22.10 13.45
C VAL A 29 -9.15 -20.85 12.69
N ALA A 30 -7.89 -20.44 12.85
CA ALA A 30 -7.31 -19.33 12.10
C ALA A 30 -7.42 -19.54 10.58
N LEU A 31 -7.09 -20.76 10.10
CA LEU A 31 -7.22 -21.11 8.69
C LEU A 31 -8.66 -21.00 8.22
N LEU A 32 -9.62 -21.58 8.95
CA LEU A 32 -11.05 -21.54 8.62
C LEU A 32 -11.58 -20.10 8.47
N CYS A 33 -11.16 -19.19 9.35
CA CYS A 33 -11.60 -17.80 9.36
C CYS A 33 -11.17 -17.01 8.12
N PHE A 34 -9.98 -17.28 7.59
CA PHE A 34 -9.34 -16.43 6.58
C PHE A 34 -9.03 -17.13 5.25
N ILE A 35 -9.26 -18.45 5.13
CA ILE A 35 -8.97 -19.17 3.88
C ILE A 35 -9.70 -18.58 2.67
N ASN A 36 -10.86 -17.97 2.86
CA ASN A 36 -11.67 -17.39 1.79
C ASN A 36 -11.02 -16.20 1.05
N SER A 37 -9.91 -15.64 1.55
CA SER A 37 -9.15 -14.58 0.85
C SER A 37 -7.92 -15.09 0.09
N TYR A 38 -7.69 -16.40 0.01
CA TYR A 38 -6.46 -16.96 -0.58
C TYR A 38 -6.25 -16.61 -2.06
N ASP A 39 -7.34 -16.37 -2.80
CA ASP A 39 -7.36 -16.10 -4.24
C ASP A 39 -7.78 -14.66 -4.57
N GLY A 40 -7.63 -13.74 -3.62
CA GLY A 40 -7.85 -12.32 -3.85
C GLY A 40 -6.87 -11.70 -4.86
N ASP A 41 -7.26 -10.56 -5.42
CA ASP A 41 -6.42 -9.70 -6.24
C ASP A 41 -5.55 -8.77 -5.37
N PHE A 42 -4.57 -8.09 -5.99
CA PHE A 42 -3.92 -6.95 -5.35
C PHE A 42 -4.93 -5.80 -5.21
N VAL A 43 -5.27 -5.42 -3.97
CA VAL A 43 -6.29 -4.39 -3.71
C VAL A 43 -5.76 -3.25 -2.86
N PHE A 44 -6.28 -2.04 -3.10
CA PHE A 44 -5.99 -0.85 -2.29
C PHE A 44 -4.47 -0.58 -2.15
N ASP A 45 -3.94 -0.60 -0.92
CA ASP A 45 -2.51 -0.34 -0.62
C ASP A 45 -1.56 -1.37 -1.29
N ASP A 46 -2.05 -2.55 -1.68
CA ASP A 46 -1.24 -3.58 -2.34
C ASP A 46 -0.73 -3.12 -3.71
N SER A 47 -1.50 -2.28 -4.41
CA SER A 47 -1.12 -1.70 -5.70
C SER A 47 0.16 -0.88 -5.59
N GLU A 48 0.27 -0.01 -4.58
CA GLU A 48 1.47 0.81 -4.39
C GLU A 48 2.61 0.02 -3.76
N ALA A 49 2.32 -0.77 -2.72
CA ALA A 49 3.37 -1.45 -1.96
C ALA A 49 4.01 -2.65 -2.70
N ILE A 50 3.30 -3.24 -3.67
CA ILE A 50 3.71 -4.48 -4.33
C ILE A 50 3.77 -4.32 -5.85
N VAL A 51 2.68 -3.87 -6.47
CA VAL A 51 2.60 -3.78 -7.93
C VAL A 51 3.50 -2.67 -8.46
N ASN A 52 3.44 -1.46 -7.88
CA ASN A 52 4.23 -0.31 -8.32
C ASN A 52 5.61 -0.21 -7.64
N ASN A 53 5.84 -1.00 -6.60
CA ASN A 53 7.09 -0.99 -5.85
C ASN A 53 8.23 -1.66 -6.65
N LYS A 54 9.20 -0.83 -7.06
CA LYS A 54 10.36 -1.27 -7.84
C LYS A 54 11.34 -2.12 -7.04
N ASP A 55 11.34 -2.04 -5.71
CA ASP A 55 12.29 -2.78 -4.87
C ASP A 55 12.05 -4.29 -4.89
N LEU A 56 10.85 -4.72 -5.29
CA LEU A 56 10.51 -6.13 -5.46
C LEU A 56 11.10 -6.72 -6.76
N ARG A 57 11.56 -5.87 -7.69
CA ARG A 57 12.04 -6.32 -9.00
C ARG A 57 13.48 -6.85 -8.93
N PRO A 58 13.81 -7.95 -9.65
CA PRO A 58 15.18 -8.49 -9.69
C PRO A 58 16.21 -7.49 -10.21
N ALA A 59 15.79 -6.63 -11.15
CA ALA A 59 16.63 -5.58 -11.74
C ALA A 59 17.04 -4.48 -10.74
N THR A 60 16.30 -4.31 -9.65
CA THR A 60 16.60 -3.28 -8.64
C THR A 60 17.58 -3.85 -7.60
N PRO A 61 18.68 -3.15 -7.25
CA PRO A 61 19.63 -3.63 -6.24
C PRO A 61 18.96 -3.92 -4.89
N LEU A 62 19.34 -5.03 -4.24
CA LEU A 62 18.75 -5.43 -2.95
C LEU A 62 19.01 -4.39 -1.84
N ASN A 63 20.12 -3.67 -1.93
CA ASN A 63 20.51 -2.66 -0.95
C ASN A 63 19.51 -1.49 -0.86
N ASN A 64 18.71 -1.24 -1.90
CA ASN A 64 17.72 -0.16 -1.92
C ASN A 64 16.65 -0.32 -0.83
N ILE A 65 16.35 -1.56 -0.42
CA ILE A 65 15.37 -1.85 0.64
C ILE A 65 15.76 -1.17 1.96
N TRP A 66 17.05 -0.93 2.21
CA TRP A 66 17.53 -0.27 3.42
C TRP A 66 17.47 1.26 3.38
N SER A 67 17.33 1.85 2.19
CA SER A 67 17.32 3.30 1.94
C SER A 67 15.97 3.82 1.43
N ASN A 68 15.06 2.93 1.07
CA ASN A 68 13.69 3.25 0.65
C ASN A 68 12.68 2.99 1.78
N ASP A 69 11.54 3.66 1.69
CA ASP A 69 10.37 3.37 2.52
C ASP A 69 9.63 2.12 2.02
N PHE A 70 8.60 1.73 2.76
CA PHE A 70 7.74 0.58 2.49
C PHE A 70 7.13 0.56 1.07
N TRP A 71 7.00 1.73 0.44
CA TRP A 71 6.38 1.91 -0.88
C TRP A 71 7.41 1.95 -2.02
N GLY A 72 8.71 1.85 -1.70
CA GLY A 72 9.80 1.91 -2.68
C GLY A 72 10.27 3.33 -3.01
N THR A 73 9.90 4.32 -2.20
CA THR A 73 10.38 5.71 -2.36
C THR A 73 11.57 5.96 -1.45
N ASN A 74 12.61 6.62 -1.95
CA ASN A 74 13.80 6.93 -1.16
C ASN A 74 13.46 7.76 0.08
N LEU A 75 13.93 7.31 1.26
CA LEU A 75 13.64 7.94 2.55
C LEU A 75 14.11 9.39 2.63
N SER A 76 15.14 9.80 1.90
CA SER A 76 15.59 11.20 1.88
C SER A 76 14.68 12.12 1.06
N SER A 77 13.75 11.58 0.27
CA SER A 77 12.79 12.38 -0.49
C SER A 77 11.72 13.01 0.41
N ASN A 78 11.29 14.22 0.07
CA ASN A 78 10.13 14.88 0.70
C ASN A 78 8.81 14.18 0.35
N SER A 79 8.77 13.42 -0.75
CA SER A 79 7.61 12.62 -1.16
C SER A 79 7.52 11.27 -0.45
N SER A 80 8.50 10.91 0.39
CA SER A 80 8.50 9.63 1.11
C SER A 80 7.49 9.66 2.25
N HIS A 81 6.77 8.55 2.43
CA HIS A 81 5.86 8.36 3.56
C HIS A 81 6.63 8.07 4.87
N LYS A 82 7.97 7.91 4.79
CA LYS A 82 8.86 7.61 5.93
C LYS A 82 8.54 6.30 6.66
N SER A 83 7.68 5.45 6.10
CA SER A 83 7.32 4.15 6.67
C SER A 83 8.46 3.16 6.45
N TYR A 84 9.41 3.10 7.38
CA TYR A 84 10.57 2.22 7.27
C TYR A 84 10.27 0.78 7.71
N ARG A 85 10.18 -0.16 6.75
CA ARG A 85 9.79 -1.57 6.96
C ARG A 85 10.57 -2.55 6.07
N PRO A 86 11.92 -2.53 6.10
CA PRO A 86 12.76 -3.24 5.12
C PRO A 86 12.56 -4.77 5.14
N LEU A 87 12.37 -5.39 6.31
CA LEU A 87 12.18 -6.84 6.38
C LEU A 87 10.87 -7.28 5.74
N THR A 88 9.81 -6.47 5.87
CA THR A 88 8.53 -6.76 5.20
C THR A 88 8.68 -6.70 3.69
N VAL A 89 9.31 -5.63 3.16
CA VAL A 89 9.58 -5.50 1.71
C VAL A 89 10.47 -6.63 1.20
N LEU A 90 11.47 -7.06 1.98
CA LEU A 90 12.29 -8.23 1.66
C LEU A 90 11.44 -9.49 1.51
N THR A 91 10.48 -9.73 2.40
CA THR A 91 9.59 -10.89 2.25
C THR A 91 8.70 -10.80 1.01
N PHE A 92 8.25 -9.59 0.60
CA PHE A 92 7.52 -9.43 -0.66
C PHE A 92 8.40 -9.74 -1.87
N ARG A 93 9.65 -9.27 -1.86
CA ARG A 93 10.62 -9.55 -2.91
C ARG A 93 10.92 -11.05 -3.02
N LEU A 94 11.13 -11.74 -1.89
CA LEU A 94 11.31 -13.19 -1.88
C LEU A 94 10.08 -13.91 -2.43
N ASN A 95 8.88 -13.46 -2.06
CA ASN A 95 7.64 -14.03 -2.57
C ASN A 95 7.50 -13.87 -4.09
N TYR A 96 7.85 -12.70 -4.63
CA TYR A 96 7.90 -12.43 -6.07
C TYR A 96 8.88 -13.36 -6.78
N LEU A 97 10.09 -13.55 -6.23
CA LEU A 97 11.11 -14.41 -6.81
C LEU A 97 10.68 -15.89 -6.83
N VAL A 98 10.11 -16.38 -5.73
CA VAL A 98 9.64 -17.77 -5.63
C VAL A 98 8.47 -18.04 -6.57
N ALA A 99 7.56 -17.08 -6.73
CA ALA A 99 6.42 -17.22 -7.64
C ALA A 99 6.79 -16.99 -9.12
N GLY A 100 7.97 -16.45 -9.42
CA GLY A 100 8.37 -16.08 -10.77
C GLY A 100 7.68 -14.81 -11.32
N GLY A 101 7.07 -14.00 -10.45
CA GLY A 101 6.30 -12.82 -10.87
C GLY A 101 5.33 -12.28 -9.82
N LEU A 102 4.45 -11.38 -10.26
CA LEU A 102 3.35 -10.85 -9.45
C LEU A 102 2.15 -11.80 -9.51
N HIS A 103 2.13 -12.79 -8.64
CA HIS A 103 1.00 -13.71 -8.47
C HIS A 103 0.39 -13.55 -7.08
N PRO A 104 -0.83 -12.98 -6.93
CA PRO A 104 -1.35 -12.57 -5.63
C PRO A 104 -1.61 -13.74 -4.67
N VAL A 105 -2.01 -14.91 -5.19
CA VAL A 105 -2.30 -16.13 -4.41
C VAL A 105 -1.18 -16.48 -3.43
N GLY A 106 0.07 -16.48 -3.90
CA GLY A 106 1.22 -16.82 -3.07
C GLY A 106 1.42 -15.82 -1.92
N PHE A 107 1.02 -14.57 -2.11
CA PHE A 107 1.12 -13.55 -1.07
C PHE A 107 0.05 -13.71 0.01
N HIS A 108 -1.21 -13.93 -0.39
CA HIS A 108 -2.31 -14.15 0.54
C HIS A 108 -2.13 -15.43 1.35
N VAL A 109 -1.75 -16.54 0.70
CA VAL A 109 -1.49 -17.83 1.37
C VAL A 109 -0.42 -17.68 2.46
N LEU A 110 0.66 -16.94 2.19
CA LEU A 110 1.69 -16.71 3.20
C LEU A 110 1.17 -15.92 4.41
N ASN A 111 0.32 -14.91 4.20
CA ASN A 111 -0.28 -14.15 5.31
C ASN A 111 -1.21 -15.04 6.15
N ILE A 112 -2.04 -15.88 5.52
CA ILE A 112 -2.92 -16.84 6.21
C ILE A 112 -2.09 -17.82 7.05
N ILE A 113 -1.01 -18.38 6.48
CA ILE A 113 -0.09 -19.27 7.21
C ILE A 113 0.57 -18.54 8.38
N LEU A 114 1.07 -17.32 8.17
CA LEU A 114 1.68 -16.52 9.23
C LEU A 114 0.68 -16.30 10.39
N HIS A 115 -0.57 -15.92 10.09
CA HIS A 115 -1.59 -15.74 11.11
C HIS A 115 -1.88 -17.04 11.88
N ALA A 116 -2.00 -18.19 11.19
CA ALA A 116 -2.19 -19.48 11.85
C ALA A 116 -1.03 -19.83 12.80
N VAL A 117 0.22 -19.56 12.39
CA VAL A 117 1.41 -19.75 13.25
C VAL A 117 1.39 -18.83 14.47
N ILE A 118 1.10 -17.53 14.27
CA ILE A 118 1.04 -16.52 15.34
C ILE A 118 -0.04 -16.90 16.36
N SER A 119 -1.21 -17.32 15.88
CA SER A 119 -2.33 -17.74 16.72
C SER A 119 -1.99 -18.99 17.53
N ALA A 120 -1.33 -19.99 16.93
CA ALA A 120 -0.87 -21.18 17.64
C ALA A 120 0.20 -20.86 18.71
N LEU A 121 1.13 -19.94 18.41
CA LEU A 121 2.14 -19.47 19.38
C LEU A 121 1.51 -18.66 20.51
N MET A 122 0.37 -18.01 20.28
CA MET A 122 -0.32 -17.20 21.29
C MET A 122 -0.79 -18.03 22.49
N ILE A 123 -1.03 -19.34 22.32
CA ILE A 123 -1.31 -20.25 23.45
C ILE A 123 -0.18 -20.21 24.48
N ASP A 124 1.08 -20.26 24.03
CA ASP A 124 2.24 -20.24 24.91
C ASP A 124 2.38 -18.87 25.58
N VAL A 125 2.13 -17.79 24.83
CA VAL A 125 2.16 -16.42 25.36
C VAL A 125 1.13 -16.27 26.48
N PHE A 126 -0.14 -16.60 26.22
CA PHE A 126 -1.19 -16.51 27.22
C PHE A 126 -0.94 -17.43 28.42
N ALA A 127 -0.44 -18.65 28.21
CA ALA A 127 -0.07 -19.57 29.29
C ALA A 127 1.02 -18.98 30.22
N VAL A 128 2.02 -18.30 29.64
CA VAL A 128 3.05 -17.59 30.41
C VAL A 128 2.45 -16.43 31.20
N LEU A 129 1.56 -15.63 30.59
CA LEU A 129 0.96 -14.44 31.22
C LEU A 129 0.09 -14.82 32.42
N ILE A 130 -0.79 -15.81 32.28
CA ILE A 130 -1.70 -16.28 33.36
C ILE A 130 -0.98 -17.07 34.47
N GLY A 131 0.30 -17.41 34.27
CA GLY A 131 1.09 -18.20 35.22
C GLY A 131 0.83 -19.70 35.16
N GLY A 132 0.29 -20.22 34.05
CA GLY A 132 -0.12 -21.62 33.91
C GLY A 132 1.02 -22.62 33.62
N LEU A 133 2.26 -22.15 33.46
CA LEU A 133 3.44 -23.01 33.34
C LEU A 133 3.83 -23.54 34.74
N ALA A 134 3.10 -24.55 35.21
CA ALA A 134 3.55 -25.36 36.34
C ALA A 134 4.80 -26.16 35.94
N TYR A 135 5.79 -26.25 36.82
CA TYR A 135 7.01 -27.03 36.60
C TYR A 135 7.05 -28.19 37.60
N ASP A 136 7.42 -29.39 37.15
CA ASP A 136 7.70 -30.51 38.05
C ASP A 136 9.00 -30.25 38.84
N GLU A 137 9.27 -31.08 39.85
CA GLU A 137 10.49 -31.01 40.67
C GLU A 137 11.79 -31.20 39.85
N LYS A 138 11.68 -31.68 38.60
CA LYS A 138 12.77 -31.87 37.63
C LYS A 138 12.84 -30.73 36.59
N GLY A 139 12.03 -29.67 36.74
CA GLY A 139 11.97 -28.51 35.84
C GLY A 139 11.23 -28.74 34.51
N ARG A 140 10.41 -29.78 34.37
CA ARG A 140 9.58 -30.05 33.19
C ARG A 140 8.23 -29.35 33.31
N ILE A 141 7.72 -28.82 32.20
CA ILE A 141 6.44 -28.11 32.18
C ILE A 141 5.29 -29.12 32.33
N LEU A 142 4.45 -28.97 33.35
CA LEU A 142 3.33 -29.86 33.70
C LEU A 142 2.03 -29.51 32.96
N ASN A 143 1.74 -28.23 32.73
CA ASN A 143 0.54 -27.76 32.02
C ASN A 143 0.94 -26.89 30.82
N HIS A 144 0.99 -27.50 29.64
CA HIS A 144 1.39 -26.79 28.42
C HIS A 144 0.25 -26.01 27.75
N ALA A 145 -1.03 -26.26 28.08
CA ALA A 145 -2.18 -25.57 27.49
C ALA A 145 -3.35 -25.44 28.49
N PRO A 146 -3.31 -24.48 29.43
CA PRO A 146 -4.47 -24.12 30.25
C PRO A 146 -5.71 -23.86 29.38
N LYS A 147 -6.91 -24.18 29.88
CA LYS A 147 -8.16 -23.98 29.12
C LYS A 147 -8.40 -22.50 28.81
N THR A 148 -7.96 -21.62 29.70
CA THR A 148 -8.06 -20.16 29.55
C THR A 148 -7.15 -19.66 28.43
N SER A 149 -5.92 -20.16 28.33
CA SER A 149 -5.01 -19.78 27.25
C SER A 149 -5.48 -20.31 25.91
N LEU A 150 -6.04 -21.54 25.89
CA LEU A 150 -6.68 -22.08 24.70
C LEU A 150 -7.86 -21.23 24.27
N LEU A 151 -8.79 -20.88 25.18
CA LEU A 151 -9.95 -20.05 24.86
C LEU A 151 -9.53 -18.67 24.33
N ALA A 152 -8.59 -18.00 25.01
CA ALA A 152 -8.07 -16.71 24.57
C ALA A 152 -7.40 -16.79 23.19
N ALA A 153 -6.66 -17.87 22.91
CA ALA A 153 -6.01 -18.09 21.62
C ALA A 153 -7.02 -18.39 20.49
N ILE A 154 -8.11 -19.13 20.78
CA ILE A 154 -9.20 -19.34 19.82
C ILE A 154 -9.90 -18.01 19.52
N PHE A 155 -10.20 -17.18 20.54
CA PHE A 155 -10.77 -15.86 20.32
C PHE A 155 -9.84 -14.96 19.50
N PHE A 156 -8.54 -14.98 19.78
CA PHE A 156 -7.55 -14.26 18.98
C PHE A 156 -7.56 -14.76 17.53
N ALA A 157 -7.47 -16.08 17.30
CA ALA A 157 -7.48 -16.69 15.97
C ALA A 157 -8.73 -16.39 15.14
N ALA A 158 -9.86 -16.12 15.79
CA ALA A 158 -11.14 -15.86 15.13
C ALA A 158 -11.55 -14.38 15.17
N HIS A 159 -10.71 -13.46 15.65
CA HIS A 159 -11.15 -12.09 15.86
C HIS A 159 -11.30 -11.34 14.52
N PRO A 160 -12.49 -10.79 14.16
CA PRO A 160 -12.69 -10.18 12.84
C PRO A 160 -11.83 -8.95 12.53
N VAL A 161 -11.34 -8.25 13.56
CA VAL A 161 -10.37 -7.13 13.41
C VAL A 161 -9.04 -7.54 12.77
N HIS A 162 -8.75 -8.84 12.67
CA HIS A 162 -7.53 -9.32 12.00
C HIS A 162 -7.67 -9.33 10.49
N THR A 163 -8.87 -9.15 9.94
CA THR A 163 -9.11 -9.38 8.52
C THR A 163 -8.26 -8.49 7.64
N GLU A 164 -8.12 -7.20 7.93
CA GLU A 164 -7.18 -6.33 7.18
C GLU A 164 -5.74 -6.86 7.22
N SER A 165 -5.24 -7.28 8.39
CA SER A 165 -3.87 -7.77 8.54
C SER A 165 -3.61 -9.09 7.84
N VAL A 166 -4.63 -9.94 7.69
CA VAL A 166 -4.51 -11.29 7.10
C VAL A 166 -4.88 -11.30 5.62
N ALA A 167 -6.01 -10.73 5.26
CA ALA A 167 -6.50 -10.72 3.89
C ALA A 167 -5.81 -9.67 3.02
N GLY A 168 -5.50 -8.47 3.55
CA GLY A 168 -4.69 -7.48 2.85
C GLY A 168 -3.22 -7.88 2.81
N ILE A 169 -2.56 -7.85 1.66
CA ILE A 169 -1.18 -8.35 1.55
C ILE A 169 -0.22 -7.45 2.34
N VAL A 170 -0.41 -6.13 2.28
CA VAL A 170 0.31 -5.12 3.07
C VAL A 170 0.23 -5.39 4.59
N GLY A 171 -0.81 -6.07 5.05
CA GLY A 171 -0.97 -6.57 6.42
C GLY A 171 0.15 -7.50 6.89
N ARG A 172 0.99 -8.01 5.98
CA ARG A 172 2.19 -8.79 6.31
C ARG A 172 3.12 -8.08 7.28
N ALA A 173 3.17 -6.74 7.25
CA ALA A 173 3.93 -5.96 8.22
C ALA A 173 3.49 -6.23 9.66
N ASP A 174 2.18 -6.31 9.90
CA ASP A 174 1.58 -6.63 11.19
C ASP A 174 1.85 -8.05 11.62
N LEU A 175 1.70 -9.00 10.69
CA LEU A 175 1.92 -10.42 10.97
C LEU A 175 3.38 -10.72 11.33
N LEU A 176 4.34 -10.22 10.53
CA LEU A 176 5.76 -10.41 10.82
C LEU A 176 6.17 -9.69 12.11
N CYS A 177 5.67 -8.46 12.34
CA CYS A 177 5.89 -7.75 13.59
C CYS A 177 5.37 -8.57 14.78
N ALA A 178 4.17 -9.12 14.71
CA ALA A 178 3.58 -9.93 15.76
C ALA A 178 4.33 -11.26 15.98
N LEU A 179 4.78 -11.93 14.92
CA LEU A 179 5.58 -13.15 15.02
C LEU A 179 6.88 -12.88 15.79
N PHE A 180 7.66 -11.87 15.36
CA PHE A 180 8.91 -11.52 16.04
C PHE A 180 8.67 -10.96 17.45
N PHE A 181 7.57 -10.23 17.66
CA PHE A 181 7.12 -9.77 18.98
C PHE A 181 6.95 -10.96 19.94
N GLN A 182 6.19 -11.98 19.53
CA GLN A 182 5.94 -13.17 20.35
C GLN A 182 7.22 -13.97 20.59
N LEU A 183 8.05 -14.16 19.55
CA LEU A 183 9.31 -14.89 19.67
C LEU A 183 10.28 -14.19 20.63
N SER A 184 10.39 -12.86 20.57
CA SER A 184 11.16 -12.07 21.55
C SER A 184 10.63 -12.32 22.95
N PHE A 185 9.33 -12.08 23.17
CA PHE A 185 8.70 -12.22 24.48
C PHE A 185 8.89 -13.63 25.08
N LEU A 186 8.66 -14.68 24.29
CA LEU A 186 8.83 -16.08 24.75
C LEU A 186 10.30 -16.42 25.04
N THR A 187 11.23 -15.88 24.24
CA THR A 187 12.68 -16.05 24.44
C THR A 187 13.13 -15.37 25.73
N TYR A 188 12.70 -14.13 25.97
CA TYR A 188 12.92 -13.41 27.22
C TYR A 188 12.37 -14.19 28.42
N CYS A 189 11.15 -14.72 28.30
CA CYS A 189 10.52 -15.51 29.36
C CYS A 189 11.27 -16.81 29.67
N LYS A 190 11.83 -17.49 28.66
CA LYS A 190 12.67 -18.67 28.86
C LYS A 190 13.98 -18.35 29.58
N ALA A 191 14.56 -17.17 29.33
CA ALA A 191 15.77 -16.71 30.03
C ALA A 191 15.52 -16.55 31.54
N PHE A 192 14.32 -16.13 31.93
CA PHE A 192 13.94 -15.94 33.35
C PHE A 192 13.83 -17.27 34.12
N ASN A 193 13.22 -18.30 33.53
CA ASN A 193 12.87 -19.52 34.25
C ASN A 193 14.06 -20.48 34.52
N LYS A 194 15.21 -20.33 33.83
CA LYS A 194 16.36 -21.23 33.98
C LYS A 194 17.44 -20.74 34.96
N GLY A 195 17.23 -19.65 35.70
CA GLY A 195 18.10 -19.20 36.80
C GLY A 195 19.52 -18.74 36.43
N ARG A 196 20.06 -19.09 35.25
CA ARG A 196 21.33 -18.60 34.72
C ARG A 196 21.10 -17.47 33.72
N TYR A 197 21.72 -16.33 34.01
CA TYR A 197 21.80 -15.16 33.15
C TYR A 197 22.58 -15.49 31.87
N LEU A 198 21.93 -16.04 30.85
CA LEU A 198 22.58 -16.21 29.55
C LEU A 198 22.37 -14.90 28.77
N THR A 199 23.30 -13.96 28.92
CA THR A 199 23.32 -12.67 28.18
C THR A 199 23.08 -12.89 26.68
N ARG A 200 23.53 -14.03 26.13
CA ARG A 200 23.27 -14.46 24.74
C ARG A 200 21.77 -14.59 24.40
N VAL A 201 20.94 -15.11 25.31
CA VAL A 201 19.48 -15.24 25.09
C VAL A 201 18.80 -13.88 25.16
N LEU A 202 19.24 -12.99 26.05
CA LEU A 202 18.73 -11.61 26.12
C LEU A 202 19.12 -10.81 24.86
N LEU A 203 20.35 -10.94 24.38
CA LEU A 203 20.79 -10.33 23.13
C LEU A 203 20.01 -10.89 21.93
N PHE A 204 19.71 -12.18 21.90
CA PHE A 204 18.87 -12.77 20.88
C PHE A 204 17.43 -12.26 20.94
N SER A 205 16.87 -12.05 22.14
CA SER A 205 15.57 -11.39 22.34
C SER A 205 15.58 -9.97 21.77
N LEU A 206 16.61 -9.17 22.06
CA LEU A 206 16.76 -7.83 21.51
C LEU A 206 16.90 -7.84 19.98
N LEU A 207 17.57 -8.84 19.41
CA LEU A 207 17.66 -9.01 17.96
C LEU A 207 16.29 -9.34 17.34
N LEU A 208 15.48 -10.17 17.99
CA LEU A 208 14.10 -10.44 17.57
C LEU A 208 13.22 -9.19 17.69
N CYS A 209 13.39 -8.39 18.76
CA CYS A 209 12.72 -7.10 18.89
C CYS A 209 13.14 -6.13 17.76
N ALA A 210 14.42 -6.14 17.37
CA ALA A 210 14.90 -5.36 16.23
C ALA A 210 14.29 -5.82 14.92
N ALA A 211 14.20 -7.14 14.69
CA ALA A 211 13.49 -7.69 13.55
C ALA A 211 12.00 -7.26 13.55
N ALA A 212 11.31 -7.31 14.70
CA ALA A 212 9.94 -6.82 14.82
C ALA A 212 9.81 -5.35 14.42
N MET A 213 10.72 -4.48 14.90
CA MET A 213 10.74 -3.07 14.51
C MET A 213 10.98 -2.84 13.02
N LEU A 214 11.85 -3.63 12.41
CA LEU A 214 12.14 -3.55 10.97
C LEU A 214 10.98 -4.09 10.11
N CYS A 215 10.01 -4.80 10.71
CA CYS A 215 8.75 -5.14 10.07
C CYS A 215 7.69 -4.05 10.28
N LYS A 216 7.56 -3.53 11.51
CA LYS A 216 6.65 -2.44 11.87
C LYS A 216 7.08 -1.74 13.17
N GLU A 217 6.84 -0.43 13.25
CA GLU A 217 7.14 0.43 14.40
C GLU A 217 6.60 -0.06 15.75
N GLN A 218 5.44 -0.74 15.76
CA GLN A 218 4.85 -1.29 16.97
C GLN A 218 5.74 -2.36 17.65
N GLY A 219 6.71 -2.94 16.95
CA GLY A 219 7.61 -3.97 17.48
C GLY A 219 8.41 -3.53 18.73
N ILE A 220 8.64 -2.23 18.92
CA ILE A 220 9.36 -1.72 20.12
C ILE A 220 8.57 -1.97 21.42
N THR A 221 7.25 -2.12 21.32
CA THR A 221 6.35 -2.26 22.48
C THR A 221 6.54 -3.58 23.24
N VAL A 222 7.25 -4.55 22.64
CA VAL A 222 7.69 -5.79 23.33
C VAL A 222 8.47 -5.46 24.59
N LEU A 223 9.40 -4.50 24.51
CA LEU A 223 10.32 -4.20 25.60
C LEU A 223 9.56 -3.77 26.86
N VAL A 224 8.48 -3.00 26.71
CA VAL A 224 7.60 -2.60 27.81
C VAL A 224 6.91 -3.81 28.45
N SER A 225 6.47 -4.77 27.63
CA SER A 225 5.85 -6.01 28.14
C SER A 225 6.86 -6.89 28.89
N GLU A 226 8.11 -6.92 28.44
CA GLU A 226 9.21 -7.64 29.08
C GLU A 226 9.66 -6.96 30.41
N LEU A 227 9.58 -5.62 30.50
CA LEU A 227 9.93 -4.81 31.68
C LEU A 227 8.98 -5.03 32.88
N VAL A 228 7.71 -5.38 32.64
CA VAL A 228 6.70 -5.58 33.70
C VAL A 228 6.99 -6.82 34.56
N ARG A 229 7.89 -7.72 34.13
CA ARG A 229 8.34 -8.89 34.91
C ARG A 229 9.54 -8.51 35.79
N MET A 230 9.31 -8.26 37.09
CA MET A 230 10.34 -7.77 38.03
C MET A 230 11.58 -8.68 38.14
N GLY A 231 12.77 -8.08 38.04
CA GLY A 231 14.06 -8.68 38.38
C GLY A 231 15.29 -7.93 37.86
N LEU A 232 16.04 -7.33 38.79
CA LEU A 232 17.37 -6.70 38.78
C LEU A 232 17.70 -5.62 37.71
N LEU A 233 18.02 -4.42 38.20
CA LEU A 233 18.37 -3.17 37.49
C LEU A 233 19.24 -3.33 36.22
N THR A 234 20.13 -4.31 36.17
CA THR A 234 20.99 -4.59 35.00
C THR A 234 20.20 -4.99 33.76
N ARG A 235 19.06 -5.69 33.91
CA ARG A 235 18.16 -6.06 32.79
C ARG A 235 17.39 -4.86 32.28
N LEU A 236 16.89 -4.04 33.20
CA LEU A 236 16.22 -2.78 32.88
C LEU A 236 17.18 -1.85 32.13
N GLY A 237 18.45 -1.80 32.56
CA GLY A 237 19.51 -1.06 31.87
C GLY A 237 19.80 -1.60 30.47
N LEU A 238 19.98 -2.93 30.31
CA LEU A 238 20.26 -3.53 29.01
C LEU A 238 19.11 -3.34 28.01
N MET A 239 17.87 -3.58 28.44
CA MET A 239 16.69 -3.43 27.59
C MET A 239 16.36 -1.97 27.30
N GLY A 240 16.51 -1.09 28.29
CA GLY A 240 16.34 0.35 28.12
C GLY A 240 17.36 0.93 27.15
N LEU A 241 18.64 0.60 27.33
CA LEU A 241 19.72 1.00 26.42
C LEU A 241 19.51 0.42 25.02
N GLY A 242 19.15 -0.86 24.91
CA GLY A 242 18.84 -1.51 23.63
C GLY A 242 17.69 -0.81 22.90
N GLY A 243 16.59 -0.52 23.60
CA GLY A 243 15.45 0.21 23.05
C GLY A 243 15.81 1.62 22.60
N LEU A 244 16.58 2.37 23.40
CA LEU A 244 17.04 3.71 23.04
C LEU A 244 17.95 3.70 21.81
N LEU A 245 18.90 2.77 21.72
CA LEU A 245 19.77 2.61 20.56
C LEU A 245 18.97 2.27 19.31
N MET A 246 17.97 1.39 19.42
CA MET A 246 17.09 1.02 18.32
C MET A 246 16.25 2.20 17.82
N LEU A 247 15.67 2.99 18.73
CA LEU A 247 14.93 4.21 18.38
C LEU A 247 15.84 5.27 17.76
N TYR A 248 17.05 5.46 18.29
CA TYR A 248 18.04 6.38 17.74
C TYR A 248 18.47 5.98 16.32
N ALA A 249 18.77 4.69 16.10
CA ALA A 249 19.13 4.18 14.79
C ALA A 249 17.99 4.38 13.78
N ARG A 250 16.76 4.07 14.17
CA ARG A 250 15.57 4.27 13.32
C ARG A 250 15.37 5.75 12.98
N TRP A 251 15.48 6.64 13.96
CA TRP A 251 15.38 8.08 13.77
C TRP A 251 16.46 8.60 12.81
N ARG A 252 17.70 8.15 12.97
CA ARG A 252 18.82 8.48 12.05
C ARG A 252 18.55 8.05 10.62
N ILE A 253 17.96 6.87 10.41
CA ILE A 253 17.68 6.33 9.07
C ILE A 253 16.51 7.08 8.39
N MET A 254 15.43 7.35 9.12
CA MET A 254 14.24 8.01 8.56
C MET A 254 14.46 9.51 8.25
N GLY A 255 15.50 10.11 8.82
CA GLY A 255 15.80 11.53 8.68
C GLY A 255 14.90 12.42 9.54
N THR A 256 15.08 13.74 9.42
CA THR A 256 14.41 14.72 10.29
C THR A 256 13.04 15.11 9.75
N GLY A 257 11.98 14.65 10.42
CA GLY A 257 10.61 15.16 10.26
C GLY A 257 9.57 14.03 10.16
N PRO A 258 8.47 14.08 10.94
CA PRO A 258 7.34 13.19 10.72
C PRO A 258 6.70 13.49 9.35
N PRO A 259 6.00 12.52 8.73
CA PRO A 259 5.24 12.78 7.51
C PRO A 259 4.21 13.91 7.74
N ALA A 260 4.04 14.76 6.74
CA ALA A 260 3.03 15.81 6.76
C ALA A 260 1.66 15.17 6.49
N PHE A 261 0.80 15.15 7.50
CA PHE A 261 -0.60 14.75 7.34
C PHE A 261 -1.47 15.96 7.03
N THR A 262 -2.61 15.73 6.39
CA THR A 262 -3.62 16.76 6.11
C THR A 262 -4.83 16.60 7.02
N GLU A 263 -5.69 17.63 7.09
CA GLU A 263 -6.96 17.57 7.82
C GLU A 263 -7.85 16.42 7.35
N VAL A 264 -7.73 16.06 6.07
CA VAL A 264 -8.47 14.96 5.46
C VAL A 264 -8.10 13.59 6.05
N ASP A 265 -6.83 13.41 6.43
CA ASP A 265 -6.34 12.17 7.02
C ASP A 265 -6.82 12.03 8.48
N ASN A 266 -6.64 13.09 9.26
CA ASN A 266 -7.03 13.12 10.67
C ASN A 266 -7.62 14.48 11.07
N PRO A 267 -8.95 14.67 10.91
CA PRO A 267 -9.59 15.96 11.21
C PRO A 267 -9.39 16.41 12.66
N ALA A 268 -9.31 15.49 13.61
CA ALA A 268 -9.18 15.84 15.03
C ALA A 268 -7.83 16.49 15.35
N SER A 269 -6.76 16.09 14.64
CA SER A 269 -5.43 16.71 14.83
C SER A 269 -5.37 18.16 14.38
N PHE A 270 -6.30 18.60 13.53
CA PHE A 270 -6.39 19.95 12.98
C PHE A 270 -7.47 20.81 13.62
N ALA A 271 -8.24 20.28 14.60
CA ALA A 271 -9.21 21.07 15.34
C ALA A 271 -8.55 22.30 16.00
N GLU A 272 -9.26 23.42 16.02
CA GLU A 272 -8.73 24.72 16.47
C GLU A 272 -8.24 24.68 17.93
N ASN A 273 -9.04 24.07 18.82
CA ASN A 273 -8.80 24.06 20.26
C ASN A 273 -8.17 22.75 20.74
N ILE A 274 -7.19 22.83 21.65
CA ILE A 274 -6.52 21.65 22.22
C ILE A 274 -7.49 20.72 22.97
N ILE A 275 -8.49 21.29 23.67
CA ILE A 275 -9.51 20.52 24.37
C ILE A 275 -10.34 19.68 23.37
N LEU A 276 -10.73 20.29 22.25
CA LEU A 276 -11.45 19.56 21.19
C LEU A 276 -10.58 18.45 20.58
N ARG A 277 -9.27 18.67 20.42
CA ARG A 277 -8.34 17.61 20.00
C ARG A 277 -8.35 16.44 20.99
N ILE A 278 -8.19 16.71 22.29
CA ILE A 278 -8.18 15.70 23.34
C ILE A 278 -9.50 14.92 23.38
N VAL A 279 -10.64 15.63 23.35
CA VAL A 279 -11.97 15.00 23.34
C VAL A 279 -12.12 14.08 22.13
N ASN A 280 -11.77 14.55 20.93
CA ASN A 280 -11.89 13.74 19.72
C ASN A 280 -10.90 12.57 19.66
N TYR A 281 -9.68 12.71 20.19
CA TYR A 281 -8.77 11.57 20.33
C TYR A 281 -9.35 10.50 21.26
N ASN A 282 -9.93 10.89 22.39
CA ASN A 282 -10.60 9.96 23.29
C ASN A 282 -11.84 9.33 22.66
N TYR A 283 -12.55 10.07 21.81
CA TYR A 283 -13.63 9.50 21.02
C TYR A 283 -13.11 8.42 20.06
N TYR A 284 -12.00 8.66 19.38
CA TYR A 284 -11.35 7.64 18.55
C TYR A 284 -10.91 6.42 19.36
N TYR A 285 -10.43 6.59 20.59
CA TYR A 285 -10.13 5.45 21.46
C TYR A 285 -11.38 4.64 21.78
N SER A 286 -12.50 5.31 22.03
CA SER A 286 -13.78 4.63 22.29
C SER A 286 -14.28 3.85 21.07
N LEU A 287 -14.09 4.38 19.86
CA LEU A 287 -14.42 3.69 18.62
C LEU A 287 -13.50 2.48 18.39
N ASN A 288 -12.19 2.62 18.61
CA ASN A 288 -11.26 1.49 18.54
C ASN A 288 -11.60 0.38 19.56
N ALA A 289 -11.99 0.76 20.79
CA ALA A 289 -12.48 -0.18 21.78
C ALA A 289 -13.79 -0.86 21.34
N TRP A 290 -14.68 -0.10 20.70
CA TRP A 290 -15.91 -0.65 20.11
C TRP A 290 -15.62 -1.66 19.00
N LEU A 291 -14.61 -1.44 18.16
CA LEU A 291 -14.22 -2.42 17.13
C LEU A 291 -13.70 -3.74 17.72
N LEU A 292 -13.09 -3.71 18.92
CA LEU A 292 -12.72 -4.92 19.65
C LEU A 292 -13.94 -5.63 20.24
N LEU A 293 -14.89 -4.88 20.81
CA LEU A 293 -16.09 -5.45 21.44
C LEU A 293 -17.13 -5.95 20.44
N CYS A 294 -17.36 -5.17 19.38
CA CYS A 294 -18.39 -5.38 18.37
C CYS A 294 -17.82 -5.05 16.97
N PRO A 295 -17.12 -6.02 16.33
CA PRO A 295 -16.50 -5.84 15.02
C PRO A 295 -17.52 -5.92 13.86
N TRP A 296 -18.65 -5.23 14.02
CA TRP A 296 -19.68 -5.11 12.98
C TRP A 296 -19.36 -3.99 11.98
N TRP A 297 -18.78 -2.90 12.48
CA TRP A 297 -18.54 -1.67 11.75
C TRP A 297 -17.08 -1.58 11.29
N LEU A 298 -16.63 -2.54 10.48
CA LEU A 298 -15.26 -2.64 9.99
C LEU A 298 -15.10 -1.93 8.63
N CYS A 299 -14.06 -1.12 8.48
CA CYS A 299 -13.72 -0.42 7.25
C CYS A 299 -12.19 -0.38 7.09
N PHE A 300 -11.72 -0.46 5.84
CA PHE A 300 -10.29 -0.50 5.53
C PHE A 300 -9.65 0.90 5.57
N ASP A 301 -10.46 1.97 5.50
CA ASP A 301 -9.99 3.35 5.59
C ASP A 301 -11.07 4.25 6.23
N TRP A 302 -10.64 5.06 7.20
CA TRP A 302 -11.48 5.96 8.01
C TRP A 302 -11.16 7.45 7.80
N SER A 303 -10.38 7.77 6.78
CA SER A 303 -10.07 9.16 6.39
C SER A 303 -11.29 9.87 5.78
N MET A 304 -11.11 11.11 5.30
CA MET A 304 -12.14 11.92 4.62
C MET A 304 -13.36 12.21 5.51
N GLY A 305 -13.16 12.40 6.81
CA GLY A 305 -14.25 12.80 7.70
C GLY A 305 -15.32 11.73 7.94
N CYS A 306 -14.99 10.44 7.75
CA CYS A 306 -15.83 9.30 8.14
C CYS A 306 -16.40 9.42 9.56
N VAL A 307 -15.61 9.98 10.47
CA VAL A 307 -16.00 10.21 11.86
C VAL A 307 -16.16 11.71 12.09
N PRO A 308 -17.39 12.22 12.25
CA PRO A 308 -17.62 13.64 12.51
C PRO A 308 -16.99 14.06 13.84
N LEU A 309 -16.42 15.27 13.90
CA LEU A 309 -15.85 15.80 15.14
C LEU A 309 -16.94 16.11 16.16
N ILE A 310 -16.65 15.84 17.44
CA ILE A 310 -17.39 16.38 18.59
C ILE A 310 -16.98 17.84 18.72
N LYS A 311 -17.95 18.76 18.56
CA LYS A 311 -17.74 20.21 18.63
C LYS A 311 -18.31 20.86 19.89
N SER A 312 -19.22 20.17 20.58
CA SER A 312 -19.94 20.67 21.76
C SER A 312 -19.92 19.66 22.90
N ALA A 313 -19.94 20.14 24.15
CA ALA A 313 -20.09 19.32 25.34
C ALA A 313 -21.49 18.68 25.48
N THR A 314 -22.49 19.17 24.73
CA THR A 314 -23.84 18.60 24.67
C THR A 314 -23.97 17.43 23.69
N ASP A 315 -22.90 17.07 22.99
CA ASP A 315 -22.89 15.95 22.06
C ASP A 315 -23.00 14.62 22.82
N TRP A 316 -24.05 13.84 22.53
CA TRP A 316 -24.33 12.57 23.20
C TRP A 316 -23.18 11.56 23.08
N ARG A 317 -22.34 11.70 22.05
CA ARG A 317 -21.20 10.80 21.81
C ARG A 317 -20.16 10.87 22.94
N ILE A 318 -20.15 11.93 23.74
CA ILE A 318 -19.30 12.07 24.94
C ILE A 318 -19.56 10.94 25.95
N VAL A 319 -20.78 10.38 25.99
CA VAL A 319 -21.11 9.23 26.86
C VAL A 319 -20.18 8.05 26.61
N TRP A 320 -19.75 7.81 25.37
CA TRP A 320 -18.82 6.72 25.04
C TRP A 320 -17.42 6.93 25.60
N LEU A 321 -16.96 8.18 25.72
CA LEU A 321 -15.67 8.52 26.31
C LEU A 321 -15.71 8.27 27.82
N LEU A 322 -16.79 8.71 28.46
CA LEU A 322 -17.01 8.48 29.89
C LEU A 322 -17.08 6.98 30.18
N LEU A 323 -17.84 6.22 29.39
CA LEU A 323 -17.95 4.77 29.53
C LEU A 323 -16.59 4.08 29.38
N LEU A 324 -15.81 4.44 28.35
CA LEU A 324 -14.46 3.91 28.13
C LEU A 324 -13.57 4.11 29.35
N TRP A 325 -13.49 5.34 29.86
CA TRP A 325 -12.63 5.66 30.99
C TRP A 325 -13.13 5.07 32.30
N CYS A 326 -14.44 5.01 32.52
CA CYS A 326 -15.01 4.30 33.68
C CYS A 326 -14.59 2.82 33.71
N ILE A 327 -14.67 2.12 32.56
CA ILE A 327 -14.24 0.73 32.45
C ILE A 327 -12.73 0.60 32.65
N LEU A 328 -11.93 1.42 31.97
CA LEU A 328 -10.46 1.36 32.07
C LEU A 328 -9.96 1.68 33.48
N VAL A 329 -10.49 2.73 34.12
CA VAL A 329 -10.14 3.08 35.50
C VAL A 329 -10.56 1.95 36.46
N GLY A 330 -11.73 1.34 36.26
CA GLY A 330 -12.17 0.18 37.03
C GLY A 330 -11.22 -1.01 36.89
N LEU A 331 -10.81 -1.36 35.66
CA LEU A 331 -9.87 -2.44 35.39
C LEU A 331 -8.47 -2.15 35.95
N ILE A 332 -7.97 -0.92 35.80
CA ILE A 332 -6.67 -0.49 36.34
C ILE A 332 -6.69 -0.53 37.87
N SER A 333 -7.77 -0.04 38.50
CA SER A 333 -7.94 -0.11 39.95
C SER A 333 -7.93 -1.56 40.44
N GLN A 334 -8.64 -2.47 39.77
CA GLN A 334 -8.58 -3.90 40.11
C GLN A 334 -7.20 -4.50 39.86
N ALA A 335 -6.51 -4.10 38.79
CA ALA A 335 -5.16 -4.56 38.52
C ALA A 335 -4.17 -4.11 39.61
N LEU A 336 -4.29 -2.90 40.14
CA LEU A 336 -3.36 -2.36 41.15
C LEU A 336 -3.72 -2.80 42.58
N CYS A 337 -5.00 -2.80 42.92
CA CYS A 337 -5.47 -2.94 44.31
C CYS A 337 -5.97 -4.36 44.67
N SER A 338 -6.07 -5.30 43.73
CA SER A 338 -6.54 -6.65 44.04
C SER A 338 -5.54 -7.40 44.95
N GLN A 339 -6.06 -7.98 46.03
CA GLN A 339 -5.28 -8.81 46.94
C GLN A 339 -4.86 -10.15 46.30
N ASP A 340 -5.64 -10.66 45.35
CA ASP A 340 -5.31 -11.86 44.61
C ASP A 340 -4.16 -11.56 43.62
N SER A 341 -2.99 -12.13 43.92
CA SER A 341 -1.77 -12.00 43.11
C SER A 341 -1.97 -12.46 41.67
N GLN A 342 -2.79 -13.50 41.44
CA GLN A 342 -3.02 -14.04 40.11
C GLN A 342 -3.97 -13.17 39.29
N ARG A 343 -5.04 -12.66 39.91
CA ARG A 343 -5.95 -11.67 39.30
C ARG A 343 -5.19 -10.41 38.93
N ARG A 344 -4.44 -9.84 39.88
CA ARG A 344 -3.57 -8.67 39.64
C ARG A 344 -2.67 -8.90 38.44
N ARG A 345 -1.91 -9.99 38.44
CA ARG A 345 -0.98 -10.32 37.33
C ARG A 345 -1.70 -10.43 35.98
N THR A 346 -2.81 -11.16 35.93
CA THR A 346 -3.55 -11.39 34.67
C THR A 346 -4.12 -10.09 34.12
N LEU A 347 -4.74 -9.26 34.98
CA LEU A 347 -5.29 -7.96 34.60
C LEU A 347 -4.19 -6.97 34.18
N THR A 348 -3.10 -6.85 34.95
CA THR A 348 -1.97 -5.97 34.60
C THR A 348 -1.38 -6.35 33.24
N LEU A 349 -1.08 -7.62 33.02
CA LEU A 349 -0.47 -8.07 31.77
C LEU A 349 -1.44 -7.99 30.57
N GLY A 350 -2.72 -8.28 30.78
CA GLY A 350 -3.77 -8.11 29.76
C GLY A 350 -3.93 -6.64 29.36
N LEU A 351 -3.95 -5.71 30.34
CA LEU A 351 -4.02 -4.28 30.08
C LEU A 351 -2.76 -3.74 29.38
N VAL A 352 -1.57 -4.21 29.76
CA VAL A 352 -0.33 -3.85 29.09
C VAL A 352 -0.35 -4.29 27.62
N LEU A 353 -0.78 -5.53 27.34
CA LEU A 353 -0.88 -6.04 25.98
C LEU A 353 -2.01 -5.38 25.17
N LEU A 354 -3.03 -4.83 25.83
CA LEU A 354 -4.10 -4.07 25.19
C LEU A 354 -3.66 -2.65 24.83
N VAL A 355 -3.10 -1.91 25.79
CA VAL A 355 -2.85 -0.47 25.67
C VAL A 355 -1.51 -0.15 25.02
N VAL A 356 -0.43 -0.84 25.40
CA VAL A 356 0.92 -0.45 24.97
C VAL A 356 1.12 -0.60 23.45
N PRO A 357 0.70 -1.70 22.80
CA PRO A 357 0.81 -1.81 21.33
C PRO A 357 -0.01 -0.76 20.57
N PHE A 358 -1.06 -0.20 21.19
CA PHE A 358 -1.90 0.85 20.59
C PHE A 358 -1.28 2.25 20.70
N LEU A 359 -0.38 2.49 21.67
CA LEU A 359 0.18 3.82 21.95
C LEU A 359 0.81 4.51 20.72
N PRO A 360 1.58 3.84 19.84
CA PRO A 360 2.13 4.48 18.64
C PRO A 360 1.07 5.03 17.68
N ALA A 361 -0.16 4.51 17.72
CA ALA A 361 -1.28 4.95 16.89
C ALA A 361 -2.25 5.90 17.61
N SER A 362 -2.00 6.21 18.88
CA SER A 362 -2.94 6.96 19.73
C SER A 362 -2.96 8.47 19.49
N ASN A 363 -2.05 9.04 18.69
CA ASN A 363 -1.83 10.49 18.58
C ASN A 363 -1.26 11.19 19.83
N ILE A 364 -0.89 10.44 20.89
CA ILE A 364 -0.32 11.00 22.12
C ILE A 364 1.09 11.54 21.88
N PHE A 365 1.94 10.79 21.17
CA PHE A 365 3.36 11.16 20.98
C PHE A 365 3.60 12.00 19.73
N PHE A 366 2.90 11.72 18.65
CA PHE A 366 3.00 12.40 17.36
C PHE A 366 1.67 12.26 16.63
N ARG A 367 1.39 13.19 15.70
CA ARG A 367 0.20 13.12 14.86
C ARG A 367 0.30 11.91 13.92
N VAL A 368 -0.78 11.17 13.80
CA VAL A 368 -0.89 9.98 12.94
C VAL A 368 -2.07 10.18 11.98
N GLY A 369 -1.88 9.83 10.70
CA GLY A 369 -2.95 9.92 9.70
C GLY A 369 -4.05 8.87 9.84
N PHE A 370 -3.71 7.64 10.29
CA PHE A 370 -4.69 6.56 10.45
C PHE A 370 -5.35 6.62 11.82
N VAL A 371 -6.53 7.23 11.87
CA VAL A 371 -7.28 7.48 13.09
C VAL A 371 -7.90 6.21 13.69
N ILE A 372 -8.46 5.38 12.81
CA ILE A 372 -9.08 4.08 13.10
C ILE A 372 -8.67 3.17 11.95
N ALA A 373 -8.18 1.97 12.26
CA ALA A 373 -7.90 0.94 11.27
C ALA A 373 -7.85 -0.43 11.96
N GLU A 374 -8.31 -1.47 11.27
CA GLU A 374 -8.32 -2.83 11.84
C GLU A 374 -6.89 -3.29 12.13
N ARG A 375 -5.96 -3.00 11.22
CA ARG A 375 -4.53 -3.32 11.34
C ARG A 375 -3.85 -2.74 12.58
N VAL A 376 -4.33 -1.61 13.11
CA VAL A 376 -3.75 -0.99 14.32
C VAL A 376 -4.04 -1.82 15.57
N LEU A 377 -5.13 -2.59 15.56
CA LEU A 377 -5.63 -3.34 16.71
C LEU A 377 -5.16 -4.79 16.76
N TYR A 378 -4.38 -5.26 15.78
CA TYR A 378 -3.95 -6.65 15.68
C TYR A 378 -3.25 -7.13 16.97
N LEU A 379 -2.18 -6.44 17.43
CA LEU A 379 -1.49 -6.80 18.68
C LEU A 379 -2.34 -6.53 19.93
N SER A 380 -3.02 -5.38 19.97
CA SER A 380 -3.88 -4.98 21.11
C SER A 380 -5.03 -5.96 21.37
N SER A 381 -5.55 -6.60 20.32
CA SER A 381 -6.60 -7.61 20.43
C SER A 381 -6.17 -8.82 21.26
N ALA A 382 -4.87 -9.11 21.37
CA ALA A 382 -4.38 -10.19 22.22
C ALA A 382 -4.64 -9.88 23.72
N GLY A 383 -4.44 -8.63 24.13
CA GLY A 383 -4.80 -8.18 25.48
C GLY A 383 -6.31 -8.26 25.73
N TYR A 384 -7.10 -7.84 24.75
CA TYR A 384 -8.56 -7.95 24.80
C TYR A 384 -9.03 -9.42 24.94
N CYS A 385 -8.54 -10.32 24.09
CA CYS A 385 -8.93 -11.74 24.11
C CYS A 385 -8.58 -12.42 25.43
N LEU A 386 -7.44 -12.05 26.04
CA LEU A 386 -7.06 -12.54 27.37
C LEU A 386 -8.02 -12.04 28.46
N LEU A 387 -8.35 -10.75 28.46
CA LEU A 387 -9.28 -10.15 29.41
C LEU A 387 -10.70 -10.70 29.24
N LEU A 388 -11.14 -10.96 28.01
CA LEU A 388 -12.42 -11.57 27.68
C LEU A 388 -12.50 -13.00 28.22
N ALA A 389 -11.49 -13.83 27.94
CA ALA A 389 -11.43 -15.20 28.44
C ALA A 389 -11.43 -15.25 29.98
N TYR A 390 -10.67 -14.35 30.62
CA TYR A 390 -10.67 -14.19 32.07
C TYR A 390 -12.06 -13.79 32.62
N SER A 391 -12.70 -12.80 32.01
CA SER A 391 -14.01 -12.29 32.43
C SER A 391 -15.11 -13.35 32.28
N LEU A 392 -15.09 -14.13 31.20
CA LEU A 392 -16.03 -15.24 30.97
C LEU A 392 -15.85 -16.35 32.00
N GLY A 393 -14.60 -16.69 32.36
CA GLY A 393 -14.30 -17.67 33.41
C GLY A 393 -14.76 -17.23 34.79
N HIS A 394 -14.79 -15.93 35.07
CA HIS A 394 -15.17 -15.39 36.38
C HIS A 394 -16.68 -15.10 36.51
N CYS A 395 -17.30 -14.49 35.50
CA CYS A 395 -18.71 -14.04 35.58
C CYS A 395 -19.73 -15.16 35.41
N CYS A 396 -19.38 -16.27 34.74
CA CYS A 396 -20.34 -17.32 34.36
C CYS A 396 -20.09 -18.68 35.04
N TYR A 397 -19.39 -18.71 36.18
CA TYR A 397 -18.99 -19.95 36.84
C TYR A 397 -20.17 -20.82 37.32
N HIS A 398 -21.33 -20.20 37.61
CA HIS A 398 -22.52 -20.88 38.12
C HIS A 398 -23.26 -21.71 37.06
N ASN A 399 -23.19 -21.37 35.77
CA ASN A 399 -23.94 -22.07 34.72
C ASN A 399 -23.05 -22.40 33.50
N LYS A 400 -22.33 -23.53 33.60
CA LYS A 400 -21.39 -23.99 32.56
C LYS A 400 -22.06 -24.22 31.19
N LYS A 401 -23.33 -24.62 31.14
CA LYS A 401 -24.07 -24.82 29.89
C LYS A 401 -24.32 -23.48 29.18
N LEU A 402 -24.81 -22.48 29.92
CA LEU A 402 -25.02 -21.13 29.39
C LEU A 402 -23.69 -20.53 28.90
N LEU A 403 -22.61 -20.66 29.67
CA LEU A 403 -21.28 -20.21 29.28
C LEU A 403 -20.81 -20.87 27.98
N CYS A 404 -20.99 -22.18 27.83
CA CYS A 404 -20.63 -22.92 26.62
C CYS A 404 -21.41 -22.39 25.39
N VAL A 405 -22.72 -22.20 25.53
CA VAL A 405 -23.57 -21.64 24.46
C VAL A 405 -23.13 -20.23 24.08
N MET A 406 -22.84 -19.36 25.06
CA MET A 406 -22.37 -18.00 24.79
C MET A 406 -21.01 -17.99 24.06
N VAL A 407 -20.07 -18.82 24.49
CA VAL A 407 -18.76 -18.94 23.83
C VAL A 407 -18.91 -19.45 22.39
N LEU A 408 -19.70 -20.50 22.17
CA LEU A 408 -19.94 -21.04 20.84
C LEU A 408 -20.65 -20.04 19.93
N ALA A 409 -21.66 -19.34 20.43
CA ALA A 409 -22.37 -18.31 19.68
C ALA A 409 -21.43 -17.16 19.28
N LEU A 410 -20.62 -16.66 20.22
CA LEU A 410 -19.64 -15.60 19.94
C LEU A 410 -18.61 -16.05 18.91
N LEU A 411 -18.08 -17.27 19.04
CA LEU A 411 -17.14 -17.85 18.07
C LEU A 411 -17.77 -18.03 16.69
N CYS A 412 -19.03 -18.46 16.61
CA CYS A 412 -19.74 -18.57 15.33
C CYS A 412 -19.88 -17.19 14.68
N VAL A 413 -20.27 -16.16 15.43
CA VAL A 413 -20.35 -14.78 14.93
C VAL A 413 -18.99 -14.32 14.43
N TYR A 414 -17.93 -14.56 15.20
CA TYR A 414 -16.56 -14.20 14.84
C TYR A 414 -16.07 -14.88 13.55
N VAL A 415 -16.24 -16.20 13.43
CA VAL A 415 -15.86 -16.96 12.23
C VAL A 415 -16.64 -16.48 11.00
N VAL A 416 -17.98 -16.32 11.11
CA VAL A 416 -18.82 -15.83 10.01
C VAL A 416 -18.40 -14.42 9.59
N ARG A 417 -18.12 -13.54 10.56
CA ARG A 417 -17.68 -12.17 10.29
C ARG A 417 -16.30 -12.14 9.64
N CYS A 418 -15.35 -12.98 10.06
CA CYS A 418 -14.06 -13.14 9.39
C CYS A 418 -14.23 -13.60 7.94
N ALA A 419 -15.05 -14.62 7.70
CA ALA A 419 -15.27 -15.17 6.36
C ALA A 419 -15.91 -14.13 5.41
N LEU A 420 -16.92 -13.38 5.89
CA LEU A 420 -17.57 -12.30 5.15
C LEU A 420 -16.61 -11.14 4.88
N ARG A 421 -15.89 -10.68 5.91
CA ARG A 421 -14.93 -9.57 5.76
C ARG A 421 -13.79 -9.99 4.82
N SER A 422 -13.29 -11.23 4.92
CA SER A 422 -12.21 -11.75 4.05
C SER A 422 -12.66 -11.82 2.60
N HIS A 423 -13.92 -12.18 2.35
CA HIS A 423 -14.49 -12.13 1.00
C HIS A 423 -14.45 -10.72 0.41
N GLN A 424 -14.72 -9.69 1.22
CA GLN A 424 -14.71 -8.30 0.75
C GLN A 424 -13.33 -7.84 0.30
N TRP A 425 -12.25 -8.43 0.84
CA TRP A 425 -10.88 -8.14 0.45
C TRP A 425 -10.42 -8.83 -0.85
N ARG A 426 -11.26 -9.68 -1.47
CA ARG A 426 -10.87 -10.40 -2.70
C ARG A 426 -10.75 -9.50 -3.94
N SER A 427 -11.50 -8.40 -3.99
CA SER A 427 -11.44 -7.46 -5.12
C SER A 427 -11.63 -6.02 -4.67
N GLU A 428 -11.02 -5.10 -5.41
CA GLU A 428 -11.09 -3.67 -5.10
C GLU A 428 -12.55 -3.19 -5.10
N GLN A 429 -13.32 -3.60 -6.10
CA GLN A 429 -14.74 -3.25 -6.17
C GLN A 429 -15.53 -3.72 -4.94
N SER A 430 -15.35 -4.96 -4.48
CA SER A 430 -16.05 -5.46 -3.30
C SER A 430 -15.61 -4.73 -2.02
N LEU A 431 -14.32 -4.45 -1.90
CA LEU A 431 -13.74 -3.79 -0.74
C LEU A 431 -14.30 -2.37 -0.60
N PHE A 432 -14.24 -1.58 -1.67
CA PHE A 432 -14.76 -0.22 -1.73
C PHE A 432 -16.30 -0.18 -1.57
N THR A 433 -17.03 -1.12 -2.17
CA THR A 433 -18.49 -1.22 -1.99
C THR A 433 -18.86 -1.48 -0.53
N SER A 434 -18.13 -2.36 0.16
CA SER A 434 -18.38 -2.64 1.58
C SER A 434 -18.16 -1.42 2.48
N ALA A 435 -17.17 -0.57 2.15
CA ALA A 435 -16.86 0.62 2.93
C ALA A 435 -17.94 1.70 2.89
N LEU A 436 -18.77 1.74 1.83
CA LEU A 436 -19.90 2.68 1.73
C LEU A 436 -20.99 2.42 2.77
N SER A 437 -21.13 1.16 3.22
CA SER A 437 -22.07 0.83 4.30
C SER A 437 -21.65 1.44 5.65
N VAL A 438 -20.37 1.78 5.79
CA VAL A 438 -19.77 2.37 6.99
C VAL A 438 -19.65 3.89 6.84
N CYS A 439 -19.07 4.35 5.74
CA CYS A 439 -18.86 5.76 5.41
C CYS A 439 -19.45 6.11 4.04
N PRO A 440 -20.77 6.33 3.92
CA PRO A 440 -21.43 6.56 2.64
C PRO A 440 -21.00 7.86 1.95
N LEU A 441 -20.48 8.82 2.71
CA LEU A 441 -20.07 10.14 2.23
C LEU A 441 -18.56 10.27 1.95
N ASN A 442 -17.79 9.19 2.12
CA ASN A 442 -16.34 9.27 1.97
C ASN A 442 -15.94 9.45 0.50
N ALA A 443 -15.24 10.55 0.22
CA ALA A 443 -14.74 10.93 -1.10
C ALA A 443 -13.91 9.87 -1.85
N LYS A 444 -13.24 8.96 -1.13
CA LYS A 444 -12.45 7.88 -1.74
C LYS A 444 -13.34 6.77 -2.29
N PHE A 445 -14.49 6.49 -1.67
CA PHE A 445 -15.32 5.33 -1.99
C PHE A 445 -16.48 5.66 -2.94
N VAL A 446 -16.99 6.89 -2.85
CA VAL A 446 -18.10 7.39 -3.67
C VAL A 446 -17.84 7.22 -5.18
N PRO A 447 -16.64 7.51 -5.74
CA PRO A 447 -16.30 7.24 -7.14
C PRO A 447 -16.59 5.82 -7.63
N VAL A 448 -16.29 4.82 -6.80
CA VAL A 448 -16.39 3.40 -7.16
C VAL A 448 -17.85 2.94 -7.24
N ASN A 449 -18.74 3.44 -6.38
CA ASN A 449 -20.18 3.09 -6.43
C ASN A 449 -20.89 3.64 -7.66
N TYR A 450 -20.55 4.88 -8.04
CA TYR A 450 -21.16 5.50 -9.21
C TYR A 450 -20.66 4.83 -10.49
N PHE A 451 -19.43 4.31 -10.49
CA PHE A 451 -18.92 3.49 -11.58
C PHE A 451 -19.67 2.16 -11.72
N SER A 452 -19.92 1.44 -10.62
CA SER A 452 -20.70 0.19 -10.64
C SER A 452 -22.17 0.41 -11.01
N ALA A 453 -22.75 1.55 -10.64
CA ALA A 453 -24.13 1.95 -10.96
C ALA A 453 -24.33 2.47 -12.41
N HIS A 454 -23.37 2.29 -13.32
CA HIS A 454 -23.40 2.80 -14.71
C HIS A 454 -23.57 4.33 -14.83
N LEU A 455 -23.30 5.09 -13.76
CA LEU A 455 -23.28 6.55 -13.81
C LEU A 455 -21.92 7.03 -14.31
N LYS A 456 -21.91 8.05 -15.19
CA LYS A 456 -20.68 8.57 -15.80
C LYS A 456 -19.71 9.06 -14.69
N MET A 457 -18.46 8.61 -14.69
CA MET A 457 -17.37 8.97 -13.75
C MET A 457 -17.31 10.46 -13.31
N ASN A 458 -17.69 11.38 -14.21
CA ASN A 458 -17.81 12.81 -13.96
C ASN A 458 -18.84 13.15 -12.84
N SER A 459 -20.03 12.54 -12.84
CA SER A 459 -21.06 12.83 -11.84
C SER A 459 -20.63 12.45 -10.42
N SER A 460 -19.82 11.39 -10.29
CA SER A 460 -19.32 10.97 -8.98
C SER A 460 -18.32 11.96 -8.40
N HIS A 461 -17.33 12.39 -9.19
CA HIS A 461 -16.35 13.35 -8.72
C HIS A 461 -16.98 14.71 -8.41
N ARG A 462 -18.02 15.13 -9.17
CA ARG A 462 -18.82 16.31 -8.81
C ARG A 462 -19.49 16.15 -7.44
N HIS A 463 -20.06 14.98 -7.14
CA HIS A 463 -20.64 14.70 -5.82
C HIS A 463 -19.61 14.74 -4.70
N VAL A 464 -18.43 14.17 -4.94
CA VAL A 464 -17.29 14.26 -4.01
C VAL A 464 -16.92 15.71 -3.71
N LEU A 465 -16.88 16.58 -4.73
CA LEU A 465 -16.56 18.00 -4.55
C LEU A 465 -17.69 18.80 -3.89
N MET A 466 -18.95 18.34 -3.96
CA MET A 466 -20.04 18.91 -3.17
C MET A 466 -19.85 18.63 -1.67
N LEU A 467 -19.43 17.41 -1.32
CA LEU A 467 -19.21 16.99 0.06
C LEU A 467 -17.89 17.54 0.64
N HIS A 468 -16.85 17.59 -0.19
CA HIS A 468 -15.51 18.04 0.19
C HIS A 468 -14.96 19.09 -0.81
N PRO A 469 -15.39 20.36 -0.68
CA PRO A 469 -15.04 21.42 -1.64
C PRO A 469 -13.57 21.80 -1.73
N THR A 470 -12.73 21.30 -0.83
CA THR A 470 -11.29 21.52 -0.75
C THR A 470 -10.46 20.30 -1.19
N TYR A 471 -11.10 19.22 -1.64
CA TYR A 471 -10.40 17.98 -1.97
C TYR A 471 -9.71 18.04 -3.34
N VAL A 472 -8.44 18.44 -3.33
CA VAL A 472 -7.66 18.73 -4.54
C VAL A 472 -7.42 17.52 -5.45
N HIS A 473 -7.37 16.30 -4.91
CA HIS A 473 -7.19 15.09 -5.73
C HIS A 473 -8.44 14.77 -6.56
N ALA A 474 -9.65 14.95 -6.01
CA ALA A 474 -10.88 14.83 -6.79
C ALA A 474 -11.00 15.92 -7.85
N MET A 475 -10.55 17.15 -7.54
CA MET A 475 -10.48 18.24 -8.54
C MET A 475 -9.54 17.87 -9.68
N ASN A 476 -8.37 17.32 -9.38
CA ASN A 476 -7.40 16.86 -10.37
C ASN A 476 -7.95 15.73 -11.27
N ASN A 477 -8.59 14.73 -10.66
CA ASN A 477 -9.17 13.61 -11.40
C ASN A 477 -10.35 14.06 -12.26
N LEU A 478 -11.25 14.89 -11.72
CA LEU A 478 -12.34 15.48 -12.48
C LEU A 478 -11.82 16.37 -13.62
N GLY A 479 -10.79 17.17 -13.38
CA GLY A 479 -10.14 17.98 -14.41
C GLY A 479 -9.62 17.16 -15.58
N ASN A 480 -9.03 15.99 -15.32
CA ASN A 480 -8.62 15.07 -16.38
C ASN A 480 -9.80 14.49 -17.18
N ILE A 481 -10.88 14.08 -16.49
CA ILE A 481 -12.09 13.57 -17.14
C ILE A 481 -12.74 14.65 -18.01
N LEU A 482 -12.81 15.89 -17.51
CA LEU A 482 -13.35 17.03 -18.25
C LEU A 482 -12.50 17.35 -19.48
N LYS A 483 -11.17 17.29 -19.36
CA LYS A 483 -10.24 17.42 -20.48
C LYS A 483 -10.51 16.37 -21.56
N GLU A 484 -10.68 15.10 -21.20
CA GLU A 484 -11.01 14.03 -22.15
C GLU A 484 -12.35 14.23 -22.85
N LYS A 485 -13.31 14.88 -22.18
CA LYS A 485 -14.59 15.30 -22.77
C LYS A 485 -14.53 16.62 -23.54
N ASN A 486 -13.36 17.24 -23.64
CA ASN A 486 -13.15 18.56 -24.22
C ASN A 486 -13.89 19.72 -23.48
N GLU A 487 -14.27 19.51 -22.22
CA GLU A 487 -14.85 20.52 -21.31
C GLU A 487 -13.72 21.34 -20.64
N LEU A 488 -12.89 22.01 -21.45
CA LEU A 488 -11.59 22.56 -21.03
C LEU A 488 -11.67 23.73 -20.02
N VAL A 489 -12.68 24.60 -20.14
CA VAL A 489 -12.81 25.79 -19.28
C VAL A 489 -13.11 25.40 -17.83
N GLU A 490 -14.01 24.45 -17.62
CA GLU A 490 -14.30 23.94 -16.28
C GLU A 490 -13.11 23.18 -15.70
N ALA A 491 -12.41 22.39 -16.53
CA ALA A 491 -11.19 21.71 -16.12
C ALA A 491 -10.13 22.71 -15.61
N GLU A 492 -9.93 23.82 -16.32
CA GLU A 492 -9.00 24.88 -15.90
C GLU A 492 -9.39 25.51 -14.57
N GLN A 493 -10.67 25.83 -14.37
CA GLN A 493 -11.16 26.41 -13.11
C GLN A 493 -10.93 25.47 -11.91
N LEU A 494 -11.26 24.18 -12.09
CA LEU A 494 -11.08 23.17 -11.05
C LEU A 494 -9.61 22.94 -10.71
N LEU A 495 -8.75 22.82 -11.73
CA LEU A 495 -7.31 22.61 -11.54
C LEU A 495 -6.64 23.86 -10.96
N SER A 496 -7.06 25.06 -11.35
CA SER A 496 -6.59 26.33 -10.75
C SER A 496 -6.96 26.41 -9.27
N LYS A 497 -8.19 26.02 -8.92
CA LYS A 497 -8.62 25.92 -7.52
C LYS A 497 -7.78 24.88 -6.76
N ALA A 498 -7.52 23.71 -7.36
CA ALA A 498 -6.70 22.67 -6.74
C ALA A 498 -5.31 23.17 -6.35
N VAL A 499 -4.62 23.86 -7.26
CA VAL A 499 -3.26 24.39 -7.00
C VAL A 499 -3.25 25.62 -6.07
N SER A 500 -4.36 26.35 -5.97
CA SER A 500 -4.49 27.44 -4.99
C SER A 500 -4.63 26.91 -3.55
N ILE A 501 -5.30 25.77 -3.37
CA ILE A 501 -5.50 25.11 -2.07
C ILE A 501 -4.24 24.34 -1.66
N GLN A 502 -3.66 23.59 -2.60
CA GLN A 502 -2.45 22.82 -2.36
C GLN A 502 -1.37 23.17 -3.41
N PRO A 503 -0.55 24.21 -3.15
CA PRO A 503 0.46 24.66 -4.10
C PRO A 503 1.53 23.62 -4.44
N ASP A 504 1.85 22.70 -3.53
CA ASP A 504 2.87 21.67 -3.75
C ASP A 504 2.37 20.44 -4.54
N PHE A 505 1.11 20.43 -4.98
CA PHE A 505 0.53 19.33 -5.75
C PHE A 505 0.97 19.35 -7.22
N ALA A 506 2.19 18.87 -7.49
CA ALA A 506 2.83 18.90 -8.81
C ALA A 506 2.00 18.28 -9.95
N ALA A 507 1.20 17.24 -9.67
CA ALA A 507 0.36 16.61 -10.70
C ALA A 507 -0.78 17.54 -11.16
N ALA A 508 -1.40 18.29 -10.25
CA ALA A 508 -2.42 19.28 -10.60
C ALA A 508 -1.83 20.43 -11.44
N TRP A 509 -0.63 20.90 -11.12
CA TRP A 509 0.09 21.87 -11.94
C TRP A 509 0.37 21.37 -13.36
N MET A 510 0.82 20.12 -13.52
CA MET A 510 1.05 19.54 -14.85
C MET A 510 -0.26 19.42 -15.64
N ASN A 511 -1.33 18.94 -15.01
CA ASN A 511 -2.63 18.81 -15.67
C ASN A 511 -3.24 20.17 -16.01
N LEU A 512 -3.04 21.18 -15.15
CA LEU A 512 -3.42 22.57 -15.44
C LEU A 512 -2.68 23.07 -16.69
N GLY A 513 -1.38 22.83 -16.79
CA GLY A 513 -0.58 23.19 -17.97
C GLY A 513 -1.06 22.48 -19.26
N ILE A 514 -1.47 21.22 -19.18
CA ILE A 514 -2.02 20.48 -20.33
C ILE A 514 -3.35 21.09 -20.81
N VAL A 515 -4.24 21.43 -19.87
CA VAL A 515 -5.53 22.05 -20.18
C VAL A 515 -5.31 23.46 -20.75
N GLN A 516 -4.43 24.26 -20.15
CA GLN A 516 -4.07 25.59 -20.63
C GLN A 516 -3.45 25.55 -22.03
N ASN A 517 -2.57 24.59 -22.32
CA ASN A 517 -2.02 24.38 -23.67
C ASN A 517 -3.14 24.07 -24.67
N SER A 518 -4.11 23.22 -24.29
CA SER A 518 -5.26 22.88 -25.14
C SER A 518 -6.18 24.08 -25.38
N LEU A 519 -6.22 25.04 -24.45
CA LEU A 519 -6.90 26.33 -24.57
C LEU A 519 -6.05 27.40 -25.29
N GLN A 520 -4.85 27.07 -25.78
CA GLN A 520 -3.89 28.00 -26.39
C GLN A 520 -3.40 29.12 -25.45
N LYS A 521 -3.52 28.92 -24.13
CA LYS A 521 -2.99 29.79 -23.08
C LYS A 521 -1.53 29.42 -22.78
N PHE A 522 -0.66 29.69 -23.76
CA PHE A 522 0.69 29.14 -23.80
C PHE A 522 1.60 29.64 -22.67
N GLU A 523 1.49 30.93 -22.31
CA GLU A 523 2.30 31.52 -21.23
C GLU A 523 1.91 30.98 -19.86
N GLU A 524 0.60 30.81 -19.60
CA GLU A 524 0.09 30.21 -18.38
C GLU A 524 0.47 28.73 -18.30
N ALA A 525 0.38 28.00 -19.42
CA ALA A 525 0.78 26.60 -19.49
C ALA A 525 2.26 26.41 -19.13
N GLU A 526 3.14 27.26 -19.68
CA GLU A 526 4.58 27.24 -19.37
C GLU A 526 4.84 27.48 -17.88
N LYS A 527 4.18 28.49 -17.28
CA LYS A 527 4.26 28.76 -15.83
C LYS A 527 3.80 27.57 -15.01
N SER A 528 2.69 26.93 -15.40
CA SER A 528 2.14 25.75 -14.73
C SER A 528 3.11 24.56 -14.78
N TYR A 529 3.72 24.28 -15.93
CA TYR A 529 4.73 23.22 -16.03
C TYR A 529 5.97 23.50 -15.19
N TRP A 530 6.47 24.74 -15.17
CA TRP A 530 7.61 25.11 -14.34
C TRP A 530 7.28 25.01 -12.84
N ASN A 531 6.06 25.35 -12.42
CA ASN A 531 5.60 25.11 -11.05
C ASN A 531 5.56 23.60 -10.74
N ALA A 532 5.03 22.77 -11.64
CA ALA A 532 5.05 21.31 -11.45
C ALA A 532 6.48 20.77 -11.26
N ILE A 533 7.44 21.25 -12.06
CA ILE A 533 8.86 20.87 -11.97
C ILE A 533 9.51 21.42 -10.69
N ARG A 534 9.14 22.63 -10.26
CA ARG A 534 9.61 23.23 -9.01
C ARG A 534 9.25 22.36 -7.80
N PHE A 535 8.01 21.87 -7.73
CA PHE A 535 7.56 21.01 -6.65
C PHE A 535 8.00 19.54 -6.81
N ARG A 536 8.17 19.07 -8.06
CA ARG A 536 8.69 17.73 -8.37
C ARG A 536 9.85 17.82 -9.37
N ARG A 537 11.09 17.92 -8.87
CA ARG A 537 12.30 18.10 -9.71
C ARG A 537 12.53 16.97 -10.72
N LYS A 538 12.26 15.72 -10.35
CA LYS A 538 12.38 14.55 -11.24
C LYS A 538 11.01 14.21 -11.82
N TYR A 539 10.61 14.91 -12.89
CA TYR A 539 9.29 14.74 -13.51
C TYR A 539 9.36 14.63 -15.04
N PRO A 540 9.75 13.46 -15.58
CA PRO A 540 10.00 13.28 -17.00
C PRO A 540 8.76 13.57 -17.87
N ASP A 541 7.57 13.14 -17.45
CA ASP A 541 6.33 13.35 -18.20
C ASP A 541 5.96 14.85 -18.28
N CYS A 542 6.34 15.66 -17.28
CA CYS A 542 6.14 17.11 -17.31
C CYS A 542 7.09 17.78 -18.30
N TYR A 543 8.37 17.36 -18.35
CA TYR A 543 9.30 17.82 -19.38
C TYR A 543 8.87 17.41 -20.79
N TYR A 544 8.28 16.22 -20.94
CA TYR A 544 7.69 15.78 -22.19
C TYR A 544 6.57 16.70 -22.67
N ASN A 545 5.63 17.03 -21.78
CA ASN A 545 4.54 17.95 -22.08
C ASN A 545 5.01 19.39 -22.32
N LEU A 546 6.04 19.85 -21.60
CA LEU A 546 6.69 21.13 -21.85
C LEU A 546 7.33 21.18 -23.24
N GLY A 547 7.98 20.10 -23.68
CA GLY A 547 8.52 20.01 -25.04
C GLY A 547 7.44 20.06 -26.12
N ARG A 548 6.28 19.45 -25.87
CA ARG A 548 5.11 19.56 -26.76
C ARG A 548 4.57 20.99 -26.81
N LEU A 549 4.46 21.67 -25.67
CA LEU A 549 4.08 23.09 -25.61
C LEU A 549 5.02 23.96 -26.46
N TYR A 550 6.34 23.76 -26.35
CA TYR A 550 7.31 24.52 -27.15
C TYR A 550 7.24 24.18 -28.64
N ALA A 551 6.97 22.92 -28.99
CA ALA A 551 6.74 22.52 -30.38
C ALA A 551 5.49 23.20 -30.96
N ASP A 552 4.39 23.28 -30.21
CA ASP A 552 3.15 23.97 -30.61
C ASP A 552 3.39 25.49 -30.84
N GLN A 553 4.39 26.08 -30.17
CA GLN A 553 4.83 27.48 -30.35
C GLN A 553 5.92 27.67 -31.41
N ASN A 554 6.31 26.61 -32.14
CA ASN A 554 7.48 26.61 -33.06
C ASN A 554 8.83 26.95 -32.40
N ARG A 555 8.95 26.82 -31.07
CA ARG A 555 10.20 27.00 -30.31
C ARG A 555 11.00 25.69 -30.32
N HIS A 556 11.54 25.33 -31.49
CA HIS A 556 12.12 24.01 -31.73
C HIS A 556 13.31 23.66 -30.82
N LEU A 557 14.21 24.62 -30.54
CA LEU A 557 15.36 24.39 -29.65
C LEU A 557 14.91 24.10 -28.20
N ASP A 558 13.93 24.84 -27.71
CA ASP A 558 13.38 24.65 -26.36
C ASP A 558 12.66 23.29 -26.26
N ALA A 559 11.93 22.90 -27.32
CA ALA A 559 11.28 21.58 -27.40
C ALA A 559 12.30 20.43 -27.32
N LEU A 560 13.39 20.50 -28.08
CA LEU A 560 14.47 19.52 -28.04
C LEU A 560 15.12 19.45 -26.65
N ASN A 561 15.40 20.59 -26.03
CA ASN A 561 15.98 20.64 -24.68
C ASN A 561 15.05 20.03 -23.63
N ALA A 562 13.74 20.32 -23.71
CA ALA A 562 12.75 19.76 -22.80
C ALA A 562 12.63 18.23 -22.97
N TRP A 563 12.52 17.73 -24.21
CA TRP A 563 12.48 16.28 -24.45
C TRP A 563 13.78 15.58 -24.07
N ARG A 564 14.94 16.21 -24.28
CA ARG A 564 16.23 15.68 -23.80
C ARG A 564 16.27 15.58 -22.28
N ASN A 565 15.74 16.55 -21.55
CA ASN A 565 15.60 16.47 -20.10
C ASN A 565 14.68 15.31 -19.69
N ALA A 566 13.58 15.09 -20.40
CA ALA A 566 12.70 13.95 -20.16
C ALA A 566 13.44 12.61 -20.35
N THR A 567 14.23 12.46 -21.41
CA THR A 567 15.00 11.23 -21.68
C THR A 567 16.18 11.03 -20.74
N VAL A 568 16.80 12.10 -20.25
CA VAL A 568 17.85 12.01 -19.21
C VAL A 568 17.26 11.51 -17.88
N LEU A 569 16.06 11.97 -17.51
CA LEU A 569 15.37 11.54 -16.30
C LEU A 569 14.75 10.13 -16.44
N LYS A 570 14.31 9.78 -17.65
CA LYS A 570 13.67 8.50 -17.99
C LYS A 570 14.20 8.02 -19.36
N PRO A 571 15.31 7.27 -19.39
CA PRO A 571 15.92 6.82 -20.65
C PRO A 571 15.00 5.99 -21.54
N ASP A 572 14.04 5.28 -20.95
CA ASP A 572 13.03 4.47 -21.63
C ASP A 572 11.79 5.28 -22.10
N HIS A 573 11.86 6.63 -22.09
CA HIS A 573 10.76 7.49 -22.53
C HIS A 573 10.66 7.56 -24.07
N SER A 574 10.17 6.49 -24.68
CA SER A 574 10.02 6.32 -26.13
C SER A 574 9.42 7.54 -26.86
N LEU A 575 8.30 8.09 -26.37
CA LEU A 575 7.63 9.22 -27.03
C LEU A 575 8.50 10.49 -27.11
N ALA A 576 9.36 10.74 -26.13
CA ALA A 576 10.23 11.92 -26.11
C ALA A 576 11.37 11.75 -27.13
N TRP A 577 11.99 10.55 -27.17
CA TRP A 577 12.95 10.19 -28.21
C TRP A 577 12.37 10.33 -29.61
N ASN A 578 11.20 9.74 -29.85
CA ASN A 578 10.55 9.76 -31.14
C ASN A 578 10.19 11.20 -31.58
N ASN A 579 9.66 12.03 -30.67
CA ASN A 579 9.34 13.42 -30.97
C ASN A 579 10.58 14.26 -31.32
N MET A 580 11.74 14.01 -30.68
CA MET A 580 12.99 14.67 -31.07
C MET A 580 13.41 14.30 -32.50
N VAL A 581 13.32 13.01 -32.87
CA VAL A 581 13.66 12.54 -34.23
C VAL A 581 12.72 13.18 -35.27
N ILE A 582 11.40 13.16 -35.01
CA ILE A 582 10.39 13.74 -35.90
C ILE A 582 10.59 15.25 -36.06
N LEU A 583 10.87 15.98 -34.97
CA LEU A 583 11.07 17.42 -35.04
C LEU A 583 12.33 17.78 -35.84
N LEU A 584 13.42 17.04 -35.65
CA LEU A 584 14.65 17.24 -36.43
C LEU A 584 14.46 16.88 -37.90
N ASP A 585 13.68 15.83 -38.20
CA ASP A 585 13.31 15.46 -39.57
C ASP A 585 12.49 16.56 -40.26
N ASN A 586 11.47 17.09 -39.57
CA ASN A 586 10.60 18.15 -40.08
C ASN A 586 11.34 19.49 -40.27
N THR A 587 12.36 19.76 -39.46
CA THR A 587 13.20 20.97 -39.59
C THR A 587 14.36 20.80 -40.56
N GLY A 588 14.50 19.63 -41.20
CA GLY A 588 15.56 19.34 -42.19
C GLY A 588 16.93 19.04 -41.58
N ASN A 589 17.04 18.95 -40.25
CA ASN A 589 18.28 18.63 -39.53
C ASN A 589 18.55 17.12 -39.51
N LEU A 590 18.59 16.51 -40.71
CA LEU A 590 18.62 15.05 -40.89
C LEU A 590 19.82 14.37 -40.21
N GLY A 591 20.99 15.01 -40.19
CA GLY A 591 22.19 14.46 -39.54
C GLY A 591 22.03 14.33 -38.01
N GLN A 592 21.41 15.33 -37.37
CA GLN A 592 21.10 15.25 -35.94
C GLN A 592 19.96 14.25 -35.67
N ALA A 593 18.95 14.20 -36.55
CA ALA A 593 17.86 13.23 -36.44
C ALA A 593 18.38 11.78 -36.47
N GLU A 594 19.34 11.48 -37.36
CA GLU A 594 20.01 10.18 -37.41
C GLU A 594 20.76 9.88 -36.10
N LEU A 595 21.56 10.84 -35.60
CA LEU A 595 22.33 10.66 -34.38
C LEU A 595 21.42 10.34 -33.19
N ILE A 596 20.39 11.17 -32.96
CA ILE A 596 19.44 10.99 -31.86
C ILE A 596 18.67 9.68 -32.01
N GLY A 597 18.21 9.33 -33.23
CA GLY A 597 17.49 8.08 -33.46
C GLY A 597 18.35 6.86 -33.15
N ARG A 598 19.64 6.88 -33.50
CA ARG A 598 20.58 5.80 -33.16
C ARG A 598 20.87 5.73 -31.66
N GLU A 599 21.04 6.88 -30.99
CA GLU A 599 21.18 6.93 -29.54
C GLU A 599 19.95 6.33 -28.83
N ALA A 600 18.76 6.71 -29.29
CA ALA A 600 17.50 6.19 -28.77
C ALA A 600 17.41 4.67 -28.90
N LEU A 601 17.77 4.10 -30.07
CA LEU A 601 17.74 2.65 -30.30
C LEU A 601 18.86 1.87 -29.57
N ARG A 602 19.93 2.52 -29.10
CA ARG A 602 20.88 1.87 -28.18
C ARG A 602 20.24 1.61 -26.81
N VAL A 603 19.36 2.51 -26.38
CA VAL A 603 18.62 2.40 -25.11
C VAL A 603 17.36 1.55 -25.28
N LEU A 604 16.67 1.69 -26.40
CA LEU A 604 15.38 1.08 -26.74
C LEU A 604 15.50 0.24 -28.03
N PRO A 605 16.18 -0.92 -27.99
CA PRO A 605 16.53 -1.67 -29.20
C PRO A 605 15.36 -2.28 -29.95
N ASN A 606 14.19 -2.40 -29.32
CA ASN A 606 12.98 -3.01 -29.91
C ASN A 606 11.85 -1.99 -30.11
N ASP A 607 12.13 -0.69 -30.06
CA ASP A 607 11.11 0.33 -30.26
C ASP A 607 10.81 0.57 -31.74
N HIS A 608 9.73 -0.03 -32.22
CA HIS A 608 9.31 0.04 -33.62
C HIS A 608 8.92 1.45 -34.08
N THR A 609 8.52 2.36 -33.17
CA THR A 609 8.15 3.73 -33.54
C THR A 609 9.38 4.58 -33.85
N ILE A 610 10.43 4.44 -33.05
CA ILE A 610 11.72 5.10 -33.28
C ILE A 610 12.40 4.52 -34.52
N MET A 611 12.34 3.19 -34.72
CA MET A 611 12.86 2.55 -35.94
C MET A 611 12.18 3.11 -37.19
N PHE A 612 10.85 3.23 -37.18
CA PHE A 612 10.09 3.81 -38.28
C PHE A 612 10.52 5.26 -38.58
N SER A 613 10.62 6.11 -37.55
CA SER A 613 11.05 7.51 -37.71
C SER A 613 12.49 7.62 -38.20
N LEU A 614 13.42 6.83 -37.66
CA LEU A 614 14.81 6.78 -38.12
C LEU A 614 14.92 6.25 -39.55
N ALA A 615 14.13 5.25 -39.94
CA ALA A 615 14.12 4.72 -41.29
C ALA A 615 13.71 5.78 -42.32
N ASN A 616 12.71 6.62 -42.00
CA ASN A 616 12.34 7.76 -42.83
C ASN A 616 13.50 8.75 -43.02
N VAL A 617 14.20 9.10 -41.94
CA VAL A 617 15.38 9.99 -41.96
C VAL A 617 16.49 9.39 -42.84
N LEU A 618 16.81 8.11 -42.66
CA LEU A 618 17.84 7.40 -43.44
C LEU A 618 17.48 7.34 -44.93
N GLY A 619 16.21 7.15 -45.26
CA GLY A 619 15.72 7.19 -46.63
C GLY A 619 15.89 8.56 -47.30
N LYS A 620 15.67 9.65 -46.55
CA LYS A 620 15.95 11.02 -47.03
C LYS A 620 17.45 11.29 -47.19
N LEU A 621 18.29 10.67 -46.36
CA LEU A 621 19.76 10.68 -46.48
C LEU A 621 20.31 9.73 -47.56
N GLN A 622 19.44 9.04 -48.30
CA GLN A 622 19.80 8.06 -49.34
C GLN A 622 20.57 6.83 -48.82
N LYS A 623 20.51 6.55 -47.51
CA LYS A 623 21.04 5.33 -46.89
C LYS A 623 20.01 4.21 -46.98
N TYR A 624 19.73 3.79 -48.21
CA TYR A 624 18.54 2.98 -48.52
C TYR A 624 18.54 1.58 -47.88
N GLU A 625 19.68 0.89 -47.85
CA GLU A 625 19.80 -0.45 -47.25
C GLU A 625 19.56 -0.44 -45.73
N GLU A 626 20.14 0.54 -45.03
CA GLU A 626 19.92 0.70 -43.60
C GLU A 626 18.47 1.06 -43.28
N SER A 627 17.87 1.96 -44.08
CA SER A 627 16.46 2.33 -43.98
C SER A 627 15.53 1.11 -44.16
N GLU A 628 15.77 0.28 -45.18
CA GLU A 628 15.05 -0.97 -45.42
C GLU A 628 15.16 -1.91 -44.21
N GLY A 629 16.37 -2.06 -43.64
CA GLY A 629 16.59 -2.88 -42.45
C GLY A 629 15.73 -2.46 -41.25
N PHE A 630 15.65 -1.16 -40.96
CA PHE A 630 14.83 -0.65 -39.86
C PHE A 630 13.32 -0.79 -40.12
N PHE A 631 12.84 -0.52 -41.34
CA PHE A 631 11.43 -0.75 -41.68
C PHE A 631 11.03 -2.21 -41.56
N LEU A 632 11.86 -3.13 -42.07
CA LEU A 632 11.59 -4.56 -41.98
C LEU A 632 11.61 -5.04 -40.52
N HIS A 633 12.51 -4.50 -39.68
CA HIS A 633 12.50 -4.82 -38.25
C HIS A 633 11.23 -4.29 -37.56
N ALA A 634 10.83 -3.04 -37.83
CA ALA A 634 9.59 -2.50 -37.31
C ALA A 634 8.36 -3.35 -37.73
N LEU A 635 8.33 -3.85 -38.97
CA LEU A 635 7.28 -4.73 -39.47
C LEU A 635 7.31 -6.16 -38.87
N ARG A 636 8.46 -6.66 -38.42
CA ARG A 636 8.50 -7.93 -37.66
C ARG A 636 7.77 -7.80 -36.32
N ILE A 637 7.85 -6.63 -35.70
CA ILE A 637 7.19 -6.33 -34.42
C ILE A 637 5.70 -6.00 -34.65
N ASN A 638 5.39 -5.19 -35.66
CA ASN A 638 4.02 -4.83 -36.03
C ASN A 638 3.76 -5.07 -37.53
N PRO A 639 3.35 -6.31 -37.91
CA PRO A 639 3.18 -6.69 -39.32
C PRO A 639 2.03 -5.98 -40.04
N ASN A 640 1.04 -5.48 -39.30
CA ASN A 640 -0.18 -4.88 -39.87
C ASN A 640 -0.12 -3.35 -39.90
N ALA A 641 1.06 -2.75 -39.73
CA ALA A 641 1.23 -1.29 -39.76
C ALA A 641 1.17 -0.76 -41.21
N ALA A 642 -0.02 -0.34 -41.66
CA ALA A 642 -0.24 0.22 -43.00
C ALA A 642 0.73 1.38 -43.31
N SER A 643 0.89 2.32 -42.37
CA SER A 643 1.81 3.46 -42.51
C SER A 643 3.27 3.04 -42.72
N CYS A 644 3.70 1.93 -42.10
CA CYS A 644 5.05 1.38 -42.27
C CYS A 644 5.23 0.79 -43.66
N HIS A 645 4.26 0.02 -44.16
CA HIS A 645 4.26 -0.46 -45.54
C HIS A 645 4.23 0.66 -46.57
N GLY A 646 3.42 1.70 -46.35
CA GLY A 646 3.36 2.87 -47.23
C GLY A 646 4.70 3.61 -47.33
N ASN A 647 5.38 3.85 -46.21
CA ASN A 647 6.68 4.53 -46.22
C ASN A 647 7.83 3.65 -46.75
N LEU A 648 7.80 2.34 -46.47
CA LEU A 648 8.72 1.40 -47.11
C LEU A 648 8.53 1.34 -48.64
N ALA A 649 7.29 1.46 -49.11
CA ALA A 649 7.02 1.57 -50.55
C ALA A 649 7.58 2.87 -51.13
N VAL A 650 7.44 4.00 -50.43
CA VAL A 650 8.07 5.29 -50.81
C VAL A 650 9.58 5.16 -50.87
N LEU A 651 10.22 4.49 -49.89
CA LEU A 651 11.65 4.20 -49.92
C LEU A 651 12.05 3.44 -51.19
N TYR A 652 11.38 2.33 -51.48
CA TYR A 652 11.67 1.53 -52.69
C TYR A 652 11.41 2.29 -53.98
N HIS A 653 10.37 3.13 -54.02
CA HIS A 653 10.08 3.96 -55.17
C HIS A 653 11.23 4.97 -55.42
N ARG A 654 11.76 5.60 -54.37
CA ARG A 654 12.91 6.52 -54.46
C ARG A 654 14.20 5.80 -54.82
N TRP A 655 14.41 4.59 -54.30
CA TRP A 655 15.57 3.75 -54.58
C TRP A 655 15.53 3.11 -55.98
N GLY A 656 14.36 3.05 -56.63
CA GLY A 656 14.19 2.45 -57.95
C GLY A 656 13.82 0.96 -57.94
N LYS A 657 13.56 0.36 -56.77
CA LYS A 657 13.04 -1.01 -56.62
C LYS A 657 11.52 -1.05 -56.89
N LEU A 658 11.11 -0.76 -58.13
CA LEU A 658 9.72 -0.43 -58.48
C LEU A 658 8.70 -1.56 -58.19
N GLU A 659 9.06 -2.83 -58.43
CA GLU A 659 8.16 -3.96 -58.15
C GLU A 659 7.93 -4.16 -56.64
N LEU A 660 8.98 -3.98 -55.82
CA LEU A 660 8.85 -4.01 -54.36
C LEU A 660 8.04 -2.82 -53.85
N ALA A 661 8.23 -1.64 -54.43
CA ALA A 661 7.42 -0.47 -54.12
C ALA A 661 5.93 -0.74 -54.39
N LYS A 662 5.60 -1.30 -55.56
CA LYS A 662 4.23 -1.69 -55.92
C LYS A 662 3.62 -2.65 -54.90
N LYS A 663 4.33 -3.72 -54.56
CA LYS A 663 3.86 -4.72 -53.58
C LYS A 663 3.51 -4.09 -52.24
N HIS A 664 4.35 -3.19 -51.73
CA HIS A 664 4.13 -2.56 -50.43
C HIS A 664 3.08 -1.45 -50.46
N TYR A 665 2.92 -0.73 -51.57
CA TYR A 665 1.78 0.19 -51.75
C TYR A 665 0.45 -0.56 -51.73
N GLU A 666 0.35 -1.69 -52.44
CA GLU A 666 -0.86 -2.53 -52.45
C GLU A 666 -1.15 -3.11 -51.07
N LEU A 667 -0.13 -3.56 -50.34
CA LEU A 667 -0.29 -4.07 -48.98
C LEU A 667 -0.72 -2.99 -48.00
N SER A 668 -0.14 -1.79 -48.09
CA SER A 668 -0.55 -0.62 -47.30
C SER A 668 -2.03 -0.30 -47.52
N LEU A 669 -2.46 -0.16 -48.78
CA LEU A 669 -3.84 0.17 -49.15
C LEU A 669 -4.84 -0.97 -48.84
N LYS A 670 -4.36 -2.22 -48.78
CA LYS A 670 -5.18 -3.35 -48.33
C LYS A 670 -5.45 -3.29 -46.82
N LEU A 671 -4.47 -2.85 -46.04
CA LEU A 671 -4.58 -2.72 -44.58
C LEU A 671 -5.37 -1.46 -44.20
N ASP A 672 -5.14 -0.35 -44.91
CA ASP A 672 -5.84 0.91 -44.74
C ASP A 672 -6.07 1.59 -46.11
N PRO A 673 -7.29 1.51 -46.67
CA PRO A 673 -7.63 2.14 -47.95
C PRO A 673 -7.45 3.66 -47.98
N GLU A 674 -7.53 4.31 -46.82
CA GLU A 674 -7.43 5.77 -46.66
C GLU A 674 -6.02 6.21 -46.19
N ALA A 675 -5.02 5.32 -46.28
CA ALA A 675 -3.66 5.59 -45.86
C ALA A 675 -3.11 6.89 -46.49
N PRO A 676 -2.84 7.94 -45.68
CA PRO A 676 -2.53 9.28 -46.21
C PRO A 676 -1.33 9.29 -47.16
N GLY A 677 -1.50 9.93 -48.32
CA GLY A 677 -0.46 10.07 -49.35
C GLY A 677 -0.03 8.76 -50.04
N THR A 678 -0.48 7.59 -49.59
CA THR A 678 -0.08 6.28 -50.15
C THR A 678 -0.68 6.09 -51.54
N ARG A 679 -1.96 6.42 -51.72
CA ARG A 679 -2.66 6.29 -53.00
C ARG A 679 -2.06 7.18 -54.09
N ASP A 680 -1.74 8.42 -53.75
CA ASP A 680 -1.14 9.39 -54.68
C ASP A 680 0.25 8.94 -55.11
N ASN A 681 1.08 8.54 -54.14
CA ASN A 681 2.41 7.99 -54.41
C ASN A 681 2.35 6.70 -55.25
N TYR A 682 1.36 5.84 -55.02
CA TYR A 682 1.17 4.64 -55.82
C TYR A 682 0.74 4.97 -57.26
N ASN A 683 -0.16 5.93 -57.44
CA ASN A 683 -0.56 6.41 -58.76
C ASN A 683 0.63 6.98 -59.56
N MET A 684 1.54 7.70 -58.89
CA MET A 684 2.79 8.17 -59.51
C MET A 684 3.67 6.99 -59.96
N LEU A 685 3.82 5.95 -59.13
CA LEU A 685 4.57 4.75 -59.49
C LEU A 685 3.94 4.03 -60.70
N ARG A 686 2.61 3.89 -60.74
CA ARG A 686 1.90 3.24 -61.87
C ARG A 686 2.15 3.96 -63.18
N ARG A 687 2.06 5.29 -63.21
CA ARG A 687 2.39 6.10 -64.41
C ARG A 687 3.82 5.85 -64.88
N LYS A 688 4.78 5.78 -63.94
CA LYS A 688 6.19 5.52 -64.25
C LYS A 688 6.40 4.10 -64.81
N LEU A 689 5.75 3.09 -64.25
CA LEU A 689 5.78 1.71 -64.75
C LEU A 689 5.16 1.60 -66.15
N ASP A 690 4.06 2.30 -66.41
CA ASP A 690 3.41 2.32 -67.72
C ASP A 690 4.27 3.02 -68.78
N GLN A 691 5.00 4.08 -68.41
CA GLN A 691 5.99 4.73 -69.28
C GLN A 691 7.14 3.76 -69.62
N LEU A 692 7.70 3.07 -68.63
CA LEU A 692 8.79 2.10 -68.83
C LEU A 692 8.40 0.94 -69.75
N LYS A 693 7.15 0.46 -69.64
CA LYS A 693 6.58 -0.57 -70.53
C LYS A 693 6.35 -0.09 -71.96
N ARG A 694 6.11 1.20 -72.17
CA ARG A 694 5.95 1.79 -73.51
C ARG A 694 7.28 2.10 -74.18
N SER A 695 8.36 2.23 -73.40
CA SER A 695 9.71 2.52 -73.88
C SER A 695 10.62 1.29 -74.01
N THR A 696 10.09 0.09 -73.73
CA THR A 696 10.77 -1.18 -74.00
C THR A 696 10.28 -1.71 -75.37
N PRO A 697 11.15 -1.84 -76.38
CA PRO A 697 10.76 -2.23 -77.74
C PRO A 697 10.27 -3.68 -77.83
#